data_AF-A0A926XY89-F1
#
_entry.id   AF-A0A926XY89-F1
#
_cell.length_a   1.000
_cell.length_b   1.000
_cell.length_c   1.000
_cell.angle_alpha   90.00
_cell.angle_beta   90.00
_cell.angle_gamma   90.00
#
_symmetry.space_group_name_H-M   'P 1'
#
loop_
_entity.id
_entity.type
_entity.pdbx_description
1 polymer ?
#
loop_
_entity_poly.entity_id
_entity_poly.type
_entity_poly.pdbx_seq_one_letter_code
_entity_poly.pdbx_strand_id
1 'polypeptide(L)'
;MNLKNLVFALLSSWMLAASLPAWSQQTLTISNDTYQITVPSRLNAKSVLTITKGNLRRNIRPELLLQSTTENPNLQNTAAEKTRYPIGGWKRSATDIERDAFKVAPATYHQAVSVRQGQRSELIFSFKETSQGSLALRVTLPSGQGAPVIEMQLTPKAEAYYSLGFTGLTPTDTANVQFLYQPMTWSWRRFPNKSYLAPEAFALTAATFINTNGLTEGVAPDPSEIPYRYAFTKNSRFGLVLRDEAGKARPMLFAPILGGEDSKMAPGKTYSFKLRYVLHPGDWYAGTQFILRDIFHYKKERQNATVSLNQTLQNMIDYAMGPYGGWVEELKGSDYVQDVVGSVKNVSALHALGVALSTGSMEIYRRRALPMMEYVMSREKYLYAISDTIRLQSPSHFLKGPCVEIGELSGLHDMTGGRTSAFRLETERIFGTARKLNLNTATGGDSWQDFLARYRMLRNPADLEKTRHQADAAIKQELGKYPTNFQTNAGLKDTEALFYTDFTPRWLDLLELYEETKEPRYLEASITGARQMLLWLRSNPMAPDSTITVNQGGMVKGQAHKRYKINSLDFLPGFDATIQAPEQKIDAWRTSLVGLSPEQPHTYVGNGPIMLAHHAAYLLRLAHLSNDTLFRDAAYNAVVGRYANFPGYYFTTLNTNVYQSPDYPLHDYWDIKFNFIFFNHIWPHIALVMDFLVSDAYRMSKGKVNFPSAYAPGYAYLSSKVYGHKAGEIFGNKDVRLWLPANALQVNDIALNHLFGVGQNDLYVVLMNTANKAVTSTLNLQPDLIPWNKAQTYKLTIYQADGTSVEGTMTDGKLSANVPAIGLIGIKIHGLKVDVPLQKQASLETGNGTSASVATSPQQAFSRKETATQLGTVTGMLFNLVPQFSDAYIFTDATEKTLKQVTLRYRLGNQEWKTVEDTRYPYEFSVHLADPKQALEYKLEGIGLDGKSIAIDPITLRN
;
A
#
# COMPACT_ATOMS: atom_id res chain seq x y z
N MET A 1 -18.59 97.73 -16.34
CA MET A 1 -18.18 98.59 -15.22
C MET A 1 -18.49 97.84 -13.94
N ASN A 2 -17.50 97.67 -13.07
CA ASN A 2 -17.60 96.99 -11.79
C ASN A 2 -18.00 98.00 -10.69
N LEU A 3 -18.26 97.49 -9.49
CA LEU A 3 -18.27 98.15 -8.17
C LEU A 3 -19.60 98.67 -7.57
N LYS A 4 -19.97 97.92 -6.51
CA LYS A 4 -19.98 98.35 -5.09
C LYS A 4 -21.35 98.58 -4.42
N ASN A 5 -21.53 97.73 -3.40
CA ASN A 5 -22.22 98.00 -2.14
C ASN A 5 -23.75 97.88 -2.11
N LEU A 6 -24.24 96.65 -2.15
CA LEU A 6 -25.33 96.24 -1.26
C LEU A 6 -24.84 95.07 -0.41
N VAL A 7 -24.36 95.43 0.77
CA VAL A 7 -23.68 94.59 1.75
C VAL A 7 -24.58 94.53 2.98
N PHE A 8 -24.64 93.35 3.61
CA PHE A 8 -25.25 93.01 4.90
C PHE A 8 -26.76 92.74 4.93
N ALA A 9 -27.13 91.50 4.58
CA ALA A 9 -27.93 90.58 5.41
C ALA A 9 -28.67 89.56 4.53
N LEU A 10 -28.00 88.49 4.07
CA LEU A 10 -28.63 87.23 3.61
C LEU A 10 -27.62 86.11 3.25
N LEU A 11 -26.43 86.11 3.86
CA LEU A 11 -25.41 85.06 3.69
C LEU A 11 -25.02 84.49 5.07
N SER A 12 -25.94 83.77 5.70
CA SER A 12 -25.67 83.00 6.91
C SER A 12 -26.58 81.77 6.99
N SER A 13 -26.49 80.91 5.98
CA SER A 13 -26.93 79.52 5.99
C SER A 13 -26.44 78.95 4.66
N TRP A 14 -25.84 77.76 4.66
CA TRP A 14 -25.12 77.12 3.53
C TRP A 14 -23.62 77.39 3.42
N MET A 15 -22.87 77.30 4.53
CA MET A 15 -21.49 76.81 4.51
C MET A 15 -21.03 76.40 5.92
N LEU A 16 -21.68 75.37 6.46
CA LEU A 16 -21.20 74.62 7.62
C LEU A 16 -21.78 73.20 7.59
N ALA A 17 -21.70 72.55 6.42
CA ALA A 17 -21.61 71.11 6.39
C ALA A 17 -20.18 70.78 6.85
N ALA A 18 -20.03 70.62 8.16
CA ALA A 18 -18.80 70.15 8.77
C ALA A 18 -18.31 68.93 7.99
N SER A 19 -17.07 69.01 7.51
CA SER A 19 -16.23 67.86 7.23
C SER A 19 -16.14 67.04 8.51
N LEU A 20 -17.13 66.17 8.74
CA LEU A 20 -16.96 65.05 9.64
C LEU A 20 -15.79 64.26 9.06
N PRO A 21 -14.69 64.03 9.81
CA PRO A 21 -13.71 63.08 9.35
C PRO A 21 -14.49 61.78 9.12
N ALA A 22 -14.43 61.20 7.93
CA ALA A 22 -14.79 59.80 7.79
C ALA A 22 -13.87 59.07 8.78
N TRP A 23 -14.43 58.62 9.92
CA TRP A 23 -13.68 57.85 10.90
C TRP A 23 -13.21 56.59 10.18
N SER A 24 -11.99 56.59 9.65
CA SER A 24 -11.41 55.43 8.98
C SER A 24 -11.43 54.30 10.00
N GLN A 25 -12.19 53.24 9.72
CA GLN A 25 -12.26 52.08 10.59
C GLN A 25 -10.85 51.51 10.72
N GLN A 26 -10.23 51.71 11.88
CA GLN A 26 -8.86 51.29 12.14
C GLN A 26 -8.76 49.78 11.87
N THR A 27 -7.78 49.35 11.08
CA THR A 27 -7.60 47.94 10.72
C THR A 27 -6.41 47.39 11.48
N LEU A 28 -6.59 46.28 12.18
CA LEU A 28 -5.50 45.55 12.79
C LEU A 28 -4.86 44.67 11.73
N THR A 29 -3.52 44.67 11.67
CA THR A 29 -2.75 43.92 10.68
C THR A 29 -1.62 43.16 11.35
N ILE A 30 -1.51 41.87 11.05
CA ILE A 30 -0.34 41.04 11.36
C ILE A 30 0.21 40.44 10.06
N SER A 31 1.52 40.20 9.98
CA SER A 31 2.15 39.61 8.80
C SER A 31 3.35 38.74 9.15
N ASN A 32 3.65 37.77 8.30
CA ASN A 32 4.93 37.06 8.20
C ASN A 32 5.39 37.07 6.73
N ASP A 33 6.40 36.27 6.37
CA ASP A 33 7.03 36.33 5.05
C ASP A 33 6.11 35.91 3.90
N THR A 34 4.99 35.24 4.20
CA THR A 34 4.08 34.67 3.20
C THR A 34 2.64 35.18 3.35
N TYR A 35 2.19 35.43 4.59
CA TYR A 35 0.81 35.74 4.92
C TYR A 35 0.70 37.14 5.52
N GLN A 36 -0.35 37.86 5.11
CA GLN A 36 -0.81 39.06 5.77
C GLN A 36 -2.26 38.86 6.21
N ILE A 37 -2.56 39.18 7.45
CA ILE A 37 -3.90 39.05 8.01
C ILE A 37 -4.38 40.42 8.46
N THR A 38 -5.53 40.85 7.94
CA THR A 38 -6.14 42.14 8.27
C THR A 38 -7.56 41.96 8.79
N VAL A 39 -7.93 42.71 9.82
CA VAL A 39 -9.29 42.70 10.39
C VAL A 39 -9.71 44.09 10.86
N PRO A 40 -10.99 44.48 10.70
CA PRO A 40 -11.49 45.72 11.27
C PRO A 40 -11.38 45.70 12.81
N SER A 41 -10.91 46.78 13.43
CA SER A 41 -10.76 46.88 14.89
C SER A 41 -12.11 46.85 15.64
N ARG A 42 -13.19 47.23 14.95
CA ARG A 42 -14.57 47.11 15.44
C ARG A 42 -15.28 46.03 14.64
N LEU A 43 -15.71 44.97 15.33
CA LEU A 43 -16.43 43.86 14.73
C LEU A 43 -17.94 44.09 14.75
N ASN A 44 -18.60 43.55 13.75
CA ASN A 44 -20.05 43.40 13.62
C ASN A 44 -20.36 42.01 13.05
N ALA A 45 -21.64 41.66 12.94
CA ALA A 45 -22.07 40.33 12.48
C ALA A 45 -21.60 39.95 11.05
N LYS A 46 -21.14 40.90 10.23
CA LYS A 46 -20.61 40.68 8.88
C LYS A 46 -19.08 40.78 8.81
N SER A 47 -18.41 41.00 9.94
CA SER A 47 -16.96 41.20 9.96
C SER A 47 -16.23 39.91 9.64
N VAL A 48 -15.18 40.05 8.84
CA VAL A 48 -14.33 38.94 8.39
C VAL A 48 -12.87 39.27 8.66
N LEU A 49 -12.10 38.23 8.90
CA LEU A 49 -10.66 38.26 8.83
C LEU A 49 -10.26 38.04 7.37
N THR A 50 -9.54 38.98 6.78
CA THR A 50 -8.95 38.80 5.45
C THR A 50 -7.55 38.23 5.59
N ILE A 51 -7.32 37.06 5.01
CA ILE A 51 -6.00 36.43 4.87
C ILE A 51 -5.53 36.61 3.44
N THR A 52 -4.35 37.20 3.29
CA THR A 52 -3.69 37.42 2.00
C THR A 52 -2.44 36.55 1.94
N LYS A 53 -2.26 35.84 0.82
CA LYS A 53 -1.08 35.00 0.51
C LYS A 53 -0.63 35.32 -0.91
N GLY A 54 0.38 36.15 -1.08
CA GLY A 54 0.69 36.75 -2.38
C GLY A 54 -0.52 37.49 -2.95
N ASN A 55 -0.98 37.10 -4.15
CA ASN A 55 -2.17 37.68 -4.78
C ASN A 55 -3.51 37.06 -4.33
N LEU A 56 -3.46 35.96 -3.54
CA LEU A 56 -4.66 35.33 -3.03
C LEU A 56 -5.22 36.13 -1.87
N ARG A 57 -6.53 36.39 -1.89
CA ARG A 57 -7.26 37.03 -0.79
C ARG A 57 -8.45 36.17 -0.39
N ARG A 58 -8.51 35.77 0.88
CA ARG A 58 -9.61 34.97 1.43
C ARG A 58 -10.19 35.62 2.66
N ASN A 59 -11.50 35.54 2.80
CA ASN A 59 -12.22 36.02 3.96
C ASN A 59 -12.69 34.82 4.78
N ILE A 60 -12.27 34.77 6.05
CA ILE A 60 -12.78 33.80 7.01
C ILE A 60 -13.51 34.54 8.13
N ARG A 61 -14.53 33.89 8.70
CA ARG A 61 -15.27 34.42 9.84
C ARG A 61 -14.58 33.97 11.13
N PRO A 62 -14.35 34.85 12.12
CA PRO A 62 -13.95 34.44 13.46
C PRO A 62 -15.16 33.83 14.18
N GLU A 63 -15.58 32.64 13.73
CA GLU A 63 -16.77 31.91 14.18
C GLU A 63 -16.36 30.59 14.83
N LEU A 64 -16.95 30.34 16.00
CA LEU A 64 -16.85 29.07 16.73
C LEU A 64 -18.24 28.47 16.87
N LEU A 65 -18.32 27.15 16.80
CA LEU A 65 -19.52 26.40 17.14
C LEU A 65 -19.28 25.68 18.47
N LEU A 66 -20.18 25.89 19.44
CA LEU A 66 -20.14 25.23 20.74
C LEU A 66 -21.25 24.19 20.82
N GLN A 67 -20.88 22.96 21.18
CA GLN A 67 -21.80 21.90 21.59
C GLN A 67 -21.59 21.59 23.06
N SER A 68 -22.68 21.40 23.79
CA SER A 68 -22.60 20.90 25.17
C SER A 68 -23.78 20.02 25.57
N THR A 69 -23.53 19.09 26.49
CA THR A 69 -24.55 18.24 27.10
C THR A 69 -24.09 17.74 28.46
N THR A 70 -25.02 17.61 29.42
CA THR A 70 -24.73 17.06 30.75
C THR A 70 -24.65 15.54 30.76
N GLU A 71 -25.29 14.87 29.80
CA GLU A 71 -25.30 13.41 29.67
C GLU A 71 -24.09 12.92 28.90
N ASN A 72 -23.60 11.71 29.20
CA ASN A 72 -22.50 11.11 28.46
C ASN A 72 -22.95 10.82 27.01
N PRO A 73 -22.34 11.46 25.99
CA PRO A 73 -22.70 11.26 24.59
C PRO A 73 -22.43 9.84 24.07
N ASN A 74 -21.70 9.01 24.82
CA ASN A 74 -21.36 7.63 24.47
C ASN A 74 -20.72 7.50 23.08
N LEU A 75 -19.65 8.27 22.84
CA LEU A 75 -18.86 8.20 21.60
C LEU A 75 -18.33 6.79 21.37
N GLN A 76 -18.48 6.27 20.16
CA GLN A 76 -17.99 4.97 19.75
C GLN A 76 -17.64 4.97 18.26
N ASN A 77 -17.02 3.88 17.82
CA ASN A 77 -16.86 3.61 16.40
C ASN A 77 -18.13 3.09 15.79
N THR A 78 -18.46 3.58 14.60
CA THR A 78 -19.53 3.02 13.79
C THR A 78 -19.20 3.12 12.30
N ALA A 79 -20.05 2.51 11.49
CA ALA A 79 -19.98 2.59 10.05
C ALA A 79 -20.83 3.76 9.53
N ALA A 80 -20.30 4.49 8.54
CA ALA A 80 -21.05 5.38 7.68
C ALA A 80 -22.12 4.60 6.91
N GLU A 81 -23.23 5.26 6.62
CA GLU A 81 -24.34 4.64 5.91
C GLU A 81 -23.93 4.32 4.47
N LYS A 82 -24.44 3.21 3.93
CA LYS A 82 -24.22 2.74 2.56
C LYS A 82 -22.80 2.30 2.20
N THR A 83 -21.80 2.58 3.02
CA THR A 83 -20.40 2.38 2.63
C THR A 83 -19.53 1.65 3.64
N ARG A 84 -20.06 1.31 4.83
CA ARG A 84 -19.36 0.56 5.89
C ARG A 84 -18.05 1.20 6.38
N TYR A 85 -17.86 2.51 6.19
CA TYR A 85 -16.61 3.20 6.55
C TYR A 85 -16.56 3.66 8.00
N PRO A 86 -15.38 3.64 8.65
CA PRO A 86 -15.30 3.97 10.06
C PRO A 86 -15.43 5.47 10.31
N ILE A 87 -16.34 5.82 11.20
CA ILE A 87 -16.61 7.18 11.66
C ILE A 87 -16.82 7.19 13.18
N GLY A 88 -16.76 8.37 13.78
CA GLY A 88 -17.32 8.60 15.11
C GLY A 88 -18.85 8.52 15.06
N GLY A 89 -19.46 7.86 16.04
CA GLY A 89 -20.90 7.83 16.25
C GLY A 89 -21.24 7.85 17.74
N TRP A 90 -22.47 8.21 18.07
CA TRP A 90 -22.92 8.43 19.44
C TRP A 90 -24.08 7.53 19.77
N LYS A 91 -23.88 6.62 20.74
CA LYS A 91 -24.87 5.61 21.11
C LYS A 91 -26.00 6.26 21.92
N ARG A 92 -27.21 6.31 21.36
CA ARG A 92 -28.42 6.78 22.05
C ARG A 92 -29.15 5.65 22.78
N SER A 93 -29.14 4.45 22.19
CA SER A 93 -29.73 3.25 22.78
C SER A 93 -28.97 2.00 22.32
N ALA A 94 -29.45 0.80 22.66
CA ALA A 94 -28.87 -0.45 22.16
C ALA A 94 -28.91 -0.57 20.62
N THR A 95 -29.92 0.03 19.98
CA THR A 95 -30.18 -0.08 18.53
C THR A 95 -30.02 1.22 17.77
N ASP A 96 -29.93 2.37 18.44
CA ASP A 96 -29.79 3.70 17.82
C ASP A 96 -28.40 4.30 18.03
N ILE A 97 -27.75 4.67 16.92
CA ILE A 97 -26.45 5.34 16.87
C ILE A 97 -26.61 6.57 15.99
N GLU A 98 -26.47 7.75 16.59
CA GLU A 98 -26.40 9.01 15.85
C GLU A 98 -25.05 9.08 15.12
N ARG A 99 -25.10 9.47 13.84
CA ARG A 99 -23.93 9.55 12.94
C ARG A 99 -23.71 10.95 12.39
N ASP A 100 -24.64 11.87 12.61
CA ASP A 100 -24.53 13.27 12.22
C ASP A 100 -23.96 14.07 13.38
N ALA A 101 -22.76 14.63 13.19
CA ALA A 101 -22.04 15.36 14.24
C ALA A 101 -22.82 16.58 14.77
N PHE A 102 -23.75 17.15 14.00
CA PHE A 102 -24.55 18.31 14.43
C PHE A 102 -25.79 17.92 15.23
N LYS A 103 -26.17 16.64 15.26
CA LYS A 103 -27.38 16.15 15.95
C LYS A 103 -27.09 15.50 17.30
N VAL A 104 -25.84 15.48 17.72
CA VAL A 104 -25.40 14.82 18.96
C VAL A 104 -25.85 15.60 20.19
N ALA A 105 -25.74 16.93 20.14
CA ALA A 105 -26.12 17.86 21.19
C ALA A 105 -26.48 19.22 20.57
N PRO A 106 -27.18 20.11 21.29
CA PRO A 106 -27.45 21.46 20.82
C PRO A 106 -26.16 22.17 20.36
N ALA A 107 -26.18 22.68 19.13
CA ALA A 107 -25.05 23.36 18.52
C ALA A 107 -25.37 24.87 18.39
N THR A 108 -24.53 25.72 18.98
CA THR A 108 -24.70 27.18 18.93
C THR A 108 -23.52 27.83 18.23
N TYR A 109 -23.80 28.67 17.24
CA TYR A 109 -22.80 29.47 16.56
C TYR A 109 -22.51 30.76 17.33
N HIS A 110 -21.23 31.05 17.54
CA HIS A 110 -20.73 32.23 18.22
C HIS A 110 -19.82 33.01 17.28
N GLN A 111 -20.16 34.28 17.07
CA GLN A 111 -19.36 35.23 16.30
C GLN A 111 -18.56 36.13 17.24
N ALA A 112 -17.32 36.44 16.88
CA ALA A 112 -16.49 37.34 17.68
C ALA A 112 -17.11 38.75 17.73
N VAL A 113 -17.14 39.35 18.92
CA VAL A 113 -17.70 40.68 19.17
C VAL A 113 -16.63 41.75 19.32
N SER A 114 -15.39 41.35 19.63
CA SER A 114 -14.24 42.24 19.68
C SER A 114 -12.97 41.53 19.23
N VAL A 115 -12.00 42.31 18.78
CA VAL A 115 -10.65 41.86 18.47
C VAL A 115 -9.65 42.84 19.05
N ARG A 116 -8.55 42.32 19.57
CA ARG A 116 -7.38 43.11 19.95
C ARG A 116 -6.12 42.47 19.41
N GLN A 117 -5.11 43.28 19.17
CA GLN A 117 -3.77 42.76 18.93
C GLN A 117 -3.17 42.26 20.25
N GLY A 118 -2.60 41.07 20.23
CA GLY A 118 -1.84 40.50 21.33
C GLY A 118 -0.36 40.88 21.19
N GLN A 119 0.51 39.87 21.12
CA GLN A 119 1.89 40.08 20.68
C GLN A 119 1.94 40.56 19.20
N ARG A 120 3.14 40.93 18.71
CA ARG A 120 3.34 41.56 17.38
C ARG A 120 2.66 40.81 16.22
N SER A 121 2.57 39.48 16.27
CA SER A 121 1.98 38.62 15.24
C SER A 121 0.73 37.85 15.69
N GLU A 122 0.00 38.36 16.69
CA GLU A 122 -1.17 37.70 17.29
C GLU A 122 -2.40 38.61 17.27
N LEU A 123 -3.55 38.05 16.87
CA LEU A 123 -4.88 38.65 17.02
C LEU A 123 -5.71 37.80 17.96
N ILE A 124 -6.33 38.42 18.97
CA ILE A 124 -7.14 37.76 19.98
C ILE A 124 -8.59 38.24 19.83
N PHE A 125 -9.48 37.31 19.52
CA PHE A 125 -10.91 37.53 19.37
C PHE A 125 -11.63 37.07 20.63
N SER A 126 -12.58 37.89 21.08
CA SER A 126 -13.45 37.58 22.20
C SER A 126 -14.91 37.50 21.73
N PHE A 127 -15.67 36.63 22.39
CA PHE A 127 -17.05 36.35 22.06
C PHE A 127 -17.96 36.84 23.19
N LYS A 128 -19.26 36.99 22.89
CA LYS A 128 -20.24 37.27 23.95
C LYS A 128 -20.26 36.09 24.92
N GLU A 129 -20.21 36.41 26.20
CA GLU A 129 -20.30 35.44 27.28
C GLU A 129 -21.57 34.58 27.13
N THR A 130 -21.42 33.26 27.29
CA THR A 130 -22.53 32.31 27.16
C THR A 130 -22.92 31.75 28.54
N SER A 131 -24.08 31.10 28.62
CA SER A 131 -24.46 30.34 29.82
C SER A 131 -23.57 29.11 30.06
N GLN A 132 -22.94 28.60 29.00
CA GLN A 132 -22.13 27.39 29.01
C GLN A 132 -20.65 27.67 29.36
N GLY A 133 -20.16 28.86 29.04
CA GLY A 133 -18.76 29.25 29.25
C GLY A 133 -18.34 30.49 28.46
N SER A 134 -17.08 30.90 28.66
CA SER A 134 -16.44 31.94 27.87
C SER A 134 -15.65 31.32 26.72
N LEU A 135 -15.66 31.99 25.56
CA LEU A 135 -14.97 31.55 24.35
C LEU A 135 -13.93 32.58 23.93
N ALA A 136 -12.81 32.10 23.39
CA ALA A 136 -11.81 32.93 22.73
C ALA A 136 -11.23 32.23 21.50
N LEU A 137 -10.76 33.02 20.55
CA LEU A 137 -10.09 32.56 19.35
C LEU A 137 -8.82 33.39 19.17
N ARG A 138 -7.66 32.75 19.03
CA ARG A 138 -6.39 33.44 18.77
C ARG A 138 -5.89 33.06 17.39
N VAL A 139 -5.49 34.05 16.61
CA VAL A 139 -4.88 33.84 15.30
C VAL A 139 -3.46 34.36 15.36
N THR A 140 -2.51 33.45 15.17
CA THR A 140 -1.08 33.75 15.24
C THR A 140 -0.44 33.44 13.90
N LEU A 141 0.40 34.35 13.42
CA LEU A 141 1.31 34.07 12.31
C LEU A 141 2.66 33.60 12.88
N PRO A 142 3.06 32.34 12.60
CA PRO A 142 4.42 31.89 12.92
C PRO A 142 5.45 32.75 12.21
N SER A 143 6.68 32.79 12.73
CA SER A 143 7.82 33.35 12.02
C SER A 143 8.07 32.62 10.70
N GLY A 144 8.75 33.30 9.76
CA GLY A 144 9.04 32.75 8.45
C GLY A 144 7.80 32.60 7.58
N GLN A 145 7.71 31.45 6.88
CA GLN A 145 6.66 31.17 5.90
C GLN A 145 5.49 30.33 6.44
N GLY A 146 5.41 30.14 7.76
CA GLY A 146 4.46 29.23 8.39
C GLY A 146 3.00 29.62 8.16
N ALA A 147 2.14 28.62 7.96
CA ALA A 147 0.70 28.81 7.81
C ALA A 147 0.06 29.37 9.10
N PRO A 148 -1.01 30.20 9.01
CA PRO A 148 -1.69 30.75 10.18
C PRO A 148 -2.11 29.66 11.17
N VAL A 149 -1.82 29.88 12.46
CA VAL A 149 -2.30 29.07 13.58
C VAL A 149 -3.55 29.71 14.13
N ILE A 150 -4.60 28.91 14.29
CA ILE A 150 -5.86 29.31 14.92
C ILE A 150 -6.03 28.48 16.18
N GLU A 151 -6.03 29.12 17.34
CA GLU A 151 -6.24 28.49 18.64
C GLU A 151 -7.66 28.79 19.13
N MET A 152 -8.44 27.74 19.36
CA MET A 152 -9.77 27.84 19.96
C MET A 152 -9.67 27.61 21.47
N GLN A 153 -10.40 28.39 22.27
CA GLN A 153 -10.42 28.26 23.72
C GLN A 153 -11.84 28.29 24.29
N LEU A 154 -12.09 27.43 25.28
CA LEU A 154 -13.32 27.40 26.09
C LEU A 154 -12.96 27.37 27.57
N THR A 155 -13.56 28.25 28.35
CA THR A 155 -13.57 28.15 29.82
C THR A 155 -15.01 27.83 30.27
N PRO A 156 -15.30 26.57 30.65
CA PRO A 156 -16.65 26.16 31.05
C PRO A 156 -17.14 26.87 32.32
N LYS A 157 -18.45 27.06 32.41
CA LYS A 157 -19.13 27.56 33.62
C LYS A 157 -19.89 26.51 34.41
N ALA A 158 -20.12 25.35 33.81
CA ALA A 158 -20.77 24.22 34.44
C ALA A 158 -20.01 22.93 34.11
N GLU A 159 -20.16 21.90 34.95
CA GLU A 159 -19.72 20.56 34.59
C GLU A 159 -20.62 20.01 33.48
N ALA A 160 -20.02 19.68 32.34
CA ALA A 160 -20.70 19.06 31.21
C ALA A 160 -19.68 18.45 30.24
N TYR A 161 -20.17 17.81 29.18
CA TYR A 161 -19.39 17.46 28.01
C TYR A 161 -19.44 18.63 27.02
N TYR A 162 -18.29 19.03 26.49
CA TYR A 162 -18.15 20.14 25.55
C TYR A 162 -17.41 19.72 24.28
N SER A 163 -17.72 20.40 23.17
CA SER A 163 -16.96 20.34 21.92
C SER A 163 -16.94 21.71 21.25
N LEU A 164 -15.77 22.14 20.78
CA LEU A 164 -15.61 23.35 19.98
C LEU A 164 -15.33 22.98 18.53
N GLY A 165 -16.14 23.50 17.61
CA GLY A 165 -15.93 23.41 16.17
C GLY A 165 -15.42 24.72 15.60
N PHE A 166 -14.31 24.70 14.87
CA PHE A 166 -13.95 25.84 14.01
C PHE A 166 -14.74 25.75 12.71
N THR A 167 -15.57 26.76 12.48
CA THR A 167 -16.45 26.83 11.32
C THR A 167 -16.15 28.04 10.46
N GLY A 168 -15.10 28.83 10.70
CA GLY A 168 -14.86 30.12 10.01
C GLY A 168 -14.80 30.13 8.47
N LEU A 169 -14.64 28.98 7.80
CA LEU A 169 -14.57 28.89 6.33
C LEU A 169 -15.93 29.12 5.67
N THR A 170 -15.90 29.64 4.45
CA THR A 170 -17.11 29.90 3.65
C THR A 170 -17.67 28.59 3.07
N PRO A 171 -18.95 28.24 3.33
CA PRO A 171 -19.57 27.07 2.71
C PRO A 171 -19.59 27.18 1.19
N THR A 172 -19.25 26.10 0.51
CA THR A 172 -19.22 26.01 -0.95
C THR A 172 -20.22 24.99 -1.47
N ASP A 173 -20.93 25.32 -2.54
CA ASP A 173 -21.79 24.36 -3.23
C ASP A 173 -20.93 23.26 -3.86
N THR A 174 -21.30 22.00 -3.66
CA THR A 174 -20.53 20.84 -4.12
C THR A 174 -20.44 20.77 -5.65
N ALA A 175 -21.37 21.41 -6.35
CA ALA A 175 -21.30 21.60 -7.80
C ALA A 175 -20.02 22.34 -8.24
N ASN A 176 -19.51 23.26 -7.42
CA ASN A 176 -18.33 24.08 -7.69
C ASN A 176 -17.02 23.46 -7.17
N VAL A 177 -17.10 22.34 -6.46
CA VAL A 177 -15.93 21.65 -5.90
C VAL A 177 -15.31 20.74 -6.95
N GLN A 178 -14.05 21.01 -7.30
CA GLN A 178 -13.26 20.22 -8.24
C GLN A 178 -12.69 18.98 -7.58
N PHE A 179 -12.19 19.11 -6.34
CA PHE A 179 -11.75 17.99 -5.50
C PHE A 179 -12.09 18.26 -4.03
N LEU A 180 -12.34 17.23 -3.25
CA LEU A 180 -12.53 17.32 -1.81
C LEU A 180 -11.74 16.25 -1.11
N TYR A 181 -11.43 16.48 0.16
CA TYR A 181 -10.84 15.47 1.03
C TYR A 181 -11.38 15.57 2.46
N GLN A 182 -11.85 14.44 2.97
CA GLN A 182 -11.93 14.10 4.39
C GLN A 182 -11.31 12.69 4.52
N PRO A 183 -10.61 12.37 5.63
CA PRO A 183 -9.76 11.19 5.67
C PRO A 183 -10.40 9.87 5.23
N MET A 184 -9.55 8.98 4.70
CA MET A 184 -9.93 7.70 4.10
C MET A 184 -10.65 7.89 2.75
N THR A 185 -11.98 7.78 2.74
CA THR A 185 -12.74 7.41 1.53
C THR A 185 -13.38 8.60 0.82
N TRP A 186 -13.54 9.73 1.50
CA TRP A 186 -14.08 10.96 0.92
C TRP A 186 -12.97 11.73 0.24
N SER A 187 -12.73 11.35 -1.00
CA SER A 187 -11.80 12.03 -1.89
C SER A 187 -12.44 12.19 -3.27
N TRP A 188 -11.72 12.80 -4.22
CA TRP A 188 -12.25 13.09 -5.54
C TRP A 188 -13.43 14.06 -5.44
N ARG A 189 -14.64 13.65 -5.84
CA ARG A 189 -15.89 14.40 -5.61
C ARG A 189 -16.90 13.59 -4.81
N ARG A 190 -16.46 12.53 -4.11
CA ARG A 190 -17.32 11.67 -3.27
C ARG A 190 -17.67 12.38 -1.97
N PHE A 191 -18.74 13.16 -2.00
CA PHE A 191 -19.16 13.97 -0.87
C PHE A 191 -19.97 13.15 0.15
N PRO A 192 -19.71 13.27 1.48
CA PRO A 192 -20.55 12.66 2.50
C PRO A 192 -22.04 13.02 2.35
N ASN A 193 -22.92 12.06 2.59
CA ASN A 193 -24.38 12.29 2.60
C ASN A 193 -24.89 12.84 3.95
N LYS A 194 -24.09 12.73 5.02
CA LYS A 194 -24.31 13.32 6.35
C LYS A 194 -23.03 13.98 6.83
N SER A 195 -23.13 14.77 7.89
CA SER A 195 -21.99 15.42 8.53
C SER A 195 -21.21 14.43 9.40
N TYR A 196 -20.57 13.46 8.73
CA TYR A 196 -19.77 12.43 9.36
C TYR A 196 -18.48 13.01 9.93
N LEU A 197 -18.17 12.63 11.17
CA LEU A 197 -16.93 12.97 11.85
C LEU A 197 -15.90 11.86 11.67
N ALA A 198 -14.75 12.20 11.10
CA ALA A 198 -13.56 11.35 11.05
C ALA A 198 -12.66 11.68 12.26
N PRO A 199 -12.57 10.81 13.28
CA PRO A 199 -11.69 11.01 14.43
C PRO A 199 -10.21 10.96 14.03
N GLU A 200 -9.32 11.53 14.86
CA GLU A 200 -7.85 11.39 14.78
C GLU A 200 -7.42 9.94 14.47
N ALA A 201 -8.07 8.95 15.09
CA ALA A 201 -7.80 7.53 14.86
C ALA A 201 -7.82 7.11 13.39
N PHE A 202 -8.69 7.73 12.56
CA PHE A 202 -8.86 7.42 11.14
C PHE A 202 -8.29 8.51 10.22
N ALA A 203 -7.61 9.51 10.80
CA ALA A 203 -7.05 10.64 10.08
C ALA A 203 -5.65 10.30 9.54
N LEU A 204 -5.58 9.47 8.48
CA LEU A 204 -4.32 9.05 7.85
C LEU A 204 -3.48 10.24 7.41
N THR A 205 -4.03 11.08 6.54
CA THR A 205 -3.62 12.48 6.43
C THR A 205 -4.59 13.33 7.23
N ALA A 206 -4.13 13.92 8.34
CA ALA A 206 -4.96 14.69 9.24
C ALA A 206 -5.31 16.08 8.67
N ALA A 207 -6.16 16.13 7.65
CA ALA A 207 -6.69 17.38 7.11
C ALA A 207 -8.08 17.15 6.52
N THR A 208 -8.85 18.23 6.39
CA THR A 208 -10.04 18.28 5.54
C THR A 208 -9.96 19.53 4.68
N PHE A 209 -10.22 19.41 3.39
CA PHE A 209 -10.07 20.52 2.43
C PHE A 209 -10.93 20.33 1.18
N ILE A 210 -11.10 21.43 0.46
CA ILE A 210 -11.67 21.46 -0.89
C ILE A 210 -10.69 22.14 -1.84
N ASN A 211 -10.73 21.75 -3.11
CA ASN A 211 -10.11 22.45 -4.22
C ASN A 211 -11.20 23.04 -5.12
N THR A 212 -11.15 24.35 -5.32
CA THR A 212 -12.12 25.11 -6.12
C THR A 212 -11.37 26.15 -6.93
N ASN A 213 -11.55 26.17 -8.26
CA ASN A 213 -10.95 27.16 -9.15
C ASN A 213 -9.42 27.29 -8.98
N GLY A 214 -8.71 26.17 -8.88
CA GLY A 214 -7.25 26.17 -8.72
C GLY A 214 -6.79 26.73 -7.37
N LEU A 215 -7.56 26.47 -6.31
CA LEU A 215 -7.22 26.88 -4.95
C LEU A 215 -7.65 25.81 -3.96
N THR A 216 -6.69 25.32 -3.18
CA THR A 216 -6.95 24.41 -2.06
C THR A 216 -7.14 25.22 -0.77
N GLU A 217 -8.31 25.07 -0.13
CA GLU A 217 -8.63 25.69 1.15
C GLU A 217 -9.19 24.64 2.13
N GLY A 218 -8.74 24.70 3.39
CA GLY A 218 -9.20 23.76 4.41
C GLY A 218 -8.61 24.01 5.79
N VAL A 219 -8.64 22.98 6.62
CA VAL A 219 -8.09 22.98 7.98
C VAL A 219 -7.36 21.67 8.29
N ALA A 220 -6.35 21.78 9.14
CA ALA A 220 -5.63 20.64 9.72
C ALA A 220 -5.37 20.94 11.21
N PRO A 221 -5.35 19.97 12.14
CA PRO A 221 -4.75 20.18 13.47
C PRO A 221 -3.32 20.69 13.34
N ASP A 222 -2.89 21.53 14.29
CA ASP A 222 -1.49 21.85 14.43
C ASP A 222 -0.70 20.58 14.82
N PRO A 223 0.51 20.33 14.28
CA PRO A 223 1.30 19.15 14.63
C PRO A 223 1.53 19.00 16.14
N SER A 224 1.61 20.10 16.90
CA SER A 224 1.73 20.08 18.36
C SER A 224 0.53 19.46 19.08
N GLU A 225 -0.62 19.37 18.40
CA GLU A 225 -1.83 18.74 18.93
C GLU A 225 -1.91 17.24 18.65
N ILE A 226 -0.98 16.69 17.87
CA ILE A 226 -0.92 15.25 17.56
C ILE A 226 0.28 14.64 18.32
N PRO A 227 0.07 14.18 19.58
CA PRO A 227 1.13 13.53 20.34
C PRO A 227 1.60 12.24 19.67
N TYR A 228 2.85 11.86 19.91
CA TYR A 228 3.42 10.61 19.41
C TYR A 228 2.86 9.40 20.19
N ARG A 229 1.64 9.00 19.83
CA ARG A 229 0.91 7.83 20.37
C ARG A 229 0.05 7.21 19.29
N TYR A 230 -0.40 5.97 19.53
CA TYR A 230 -1.46 5.39 18.72
C TYR A 230 -2.83 5.98 19.13
N ALA A 231 -3.58 6.47 18.14
CA ALA A 231 -4.92 7.01 18.35
C ALA A 231 -6.01 5.96 18.14
N PHE A 232 -6.86 5.82 19.14
CA PHE A 232 -8.15 5.16 19.12
C PHE A 232 -9.26 6.22 19.18
N THR A 233 -10.49 5.83 18.93
CA THR A 233 -11.60 6.79 18.85
C THR A 233 -11.89 7.47 20.19
N LYS A 234 -11.75 6.74 21.31
CA LYS A 234 -12.00 7.29 22.64
C LYS A 234 -10.96 8.34 23.06
N ASN A 235 -9.70 8.15 22.68
CA ASN A 235 -8.60 9.08 22.98
C ASN A 235 -8.25 10.00 21.79
N SER A 236 -9.11 10.07 20.77
CA SER A 236 -8.93 11.00 19.65
C SER A 236 -9.17 12.42 20.15
N ARG A 237 -8.21 13.32 19.94
CA ARG A 237 -8.27 14.70 20.43
C ARG A 237 -9.12 15.61 19.54
N PHE A 238 -9.24 15.27 18.26
CA PHE A 238 -9.99 16.04 17.27
C PHE A 238 -10.76 15.15 16.29
N GLY A 239 -11.78 15.72 15.68
CA GLY A 239 -12.53 15.15 14.57
C GLY A 239 -12.61 16.10 13.39
N LEU A 240 -12.53 15.56 12.17
CA LEU A 240 -12.60 16.30 10.91
C LEU A 240 -13.95 16.07 10.24
N VAL A 241 -14.58 17.16 9.77
CA VAL A 241 -15.90 17.15 9.14
C VAL A 241 -15.84 18.01 7.88
N LEU A 242 -16.44 17.56 6.78
CA LEU A 242 -16.44 18.28 5.49
C LEU A 242 -17.83 18.81 5.10
N ARG A 243 -18.90 18.21 5.60
CA ARG A 243 -20.28 18.60 5.29
C ARG A 243 -20.87 19.38 6.46
N ASP A 244 -21.41 20.57 6.19
CA ASP A 244 -22.15 21.35 7.17
C ASP A 244 -23.63 20.90 7.28
N GLU A 245 -24.34 21.43 8.26
CA GLU A 245 -25.77 21.17 8.52
C GLU A 245 -26.68 21.59 7.36
N ALA A 246 -26.25 22.56 6.54
CA ALA A 246 -26.94 22.99 5.33
C ALA A 246 -26.65 22.08 4.13
N GLY A 247 -25.77 21.10 4.29
CA GLY A 247 -25.38 20.15 3.27
C GLY A 247 -24.36 20.66 2.25
N LYS A 248 -23.67 21.76 2.56
CA LYS A 248 -22.62 22.35 1.74
C LYS A 248 -21.24 21.85 2.16
N ALA A 249 -20.27 21.96 1.25
CA ALA A 249 -18.89 21.63 1.54
C ALA A 249 -18.25 22.76 2.35
N ARG A 250 -17.89 22.47 3.61
CA ARG A 250 -17.24 23.37 4.55
C ARG A 250 -16.26 22.55 5.38
N PRO A 251 -14.94 22.64 5.09
CA PRO A 251 -13.94 21.97 5.93
C PRO A 251 -13.98 22.52 7.37
N MET A 252 -14.14 21.63 8.34
CA MET A 252 -14.31 21.95 9.77
C MET A 252 -13.51 20.99 10.64
N LEU A 253 -13.09 21.48 11.81
CA LEU A 253 -12.39 20.69 12.83
C LEU A 253 -13.10 20.88 14.18
N PHE A 254 -13.36 19.77 14.88
CA PHE A 254 -13.96 19.74 16.20
C PHE A 254 -12.96 19.21 17.24
N ALA A 255 -12.77 19.94 18.34
CA ALA A 255 -11.90 19.53 19.44
C ALA A 255 -12.41 20.10 20.79
N PRO A 256 -12.53 19.27 21.85
CA PRO A 256 -12.42 17.81 21.80
C PRO A 256 -13.62 17.21 21.06
N ILE A 257 -13.58 15.93 20.70
CA ILE A 257 -14.77 15.24 20.20
C ILE A 257 -15.73 15.03 21.37
N LEU A 258 -17.00 15.41 21.21
CA LEU A 258 -18.02 15.26 22.25
C LEU A 258 -18.12 13.79 22.70
N GLY A 259 -17.92 13.49 23.98
CA GLY A 259 -17.89 12.14 24.55
C GLY A 259 -16.53 11.42 24.47
N GLY A 260 -15.49 12.07 23.94
CA GLY A 260 -14.09 11.67 24.01
C GLY A 260 -13.40 12.08 25.32
N GLU A 261 -12.16 11.64 25.51
CA GLU A 261 -11.37 11.78 26.76
C GLU A 261 -11.35 13.20 27.35
N ASP A 262 -11.10 14.21 26.52
CA ASP A 262 -10.98 15.62 26.96
C ASP A 262 -12.32 16.37 27.02
N SER A 263 -13.43 15.74 26.63
CA SER A 263 -14.71 16.45 26.44
C SER A 263 -15.47 16.71 27.74
N LYS A 264 -15.30 15.89 28.77
CA LYS A 264 -15.89 16.15 30.09
C LYS A 264 -15.06 17.20 30.82
N MET A 265 -15.63 18.36 31.10
CA MET A 265 -14.91 19.47 31.72
C MET A 265 -15.61 19.96 32.98
N ALA A 266 -14.82 20.33 33.98
CA ALA A 266 -15.26 21.03 35.18
C ALA A 266 -15.28 22.55 34.94
N PRO A 267 -16.08 23.32 35.68
CA PRO A 267 -16.10 24.78 35.56
C PRO A 267 -14.72 25.40 35.86
N GLY A 268 -14.38 26.47 35.13
CA GLY A 268 -13.19 27.28 35.36
C GLY A 268 -11.89 26.76 34.73
N LYS A 269 -11.79 25.49 34.34
CA LYS A 269 -10.60 24.96 33.66
C LYS A 269 -10.67 25.23 32.15
N THR A 270 -9.74 26.05 31.65
CA THR A 270 -9.70 26.38 30.21
C THR A 270 -9.19 25.19 29.38
N TYR A 271 -9.94 24.84 28.35
CA TYR A 271 -9.52 23.95 27.27
C TYR A 271 -9.02 24.78 26.08
N SER A 272 -8.00 24.29 25.38
CA SER A 272 -7.45 24.95 24.18
C SER A 272 -7.02 23.93 23.14
N PHE A 273 -7.21 24.27 21.87
CA PHE A 273 -6.79 23.43 20.75
C PHE A 273 -6.36 24.28 19.54
N LYS A 274 -5.22 23.92 18.93
CA LYS A 274 -4.65 24.62 17.78
C LYS A 274 -4.89 23.89 16.45
N LEU A 275 -5.26 24.66 15.44
CA LEU A 275 -5.36 24.21 14.05
C LEU A 275 -4.58 25.14 13.11
N ARG A 276 -4.30 24.64 11.91
CA ARG A 276 -3.69 25.35 10.80
C ARG A 276 -4.75 25.67 9.76
N TYR A 277 -4.76 26.91 9.29
CA TYR A 277 -5.53 27.27 8.11
C TYR A 277 -4.76 26.87 6.85
N VAL A 278 -5.35 25.98 6.06
CA VAL A 278 -4.76 25.51 4.80
C VAL A 278 -5.21 26.44 3.68
N LEU A 279 -4.24 27.08 3.02
CA LEU A 279 -4.48 27.91 1.84
C LEU A 279 -3.32 27.79 0.85
N HIS A 280 -3.57 27.19 -0.31
CA HIS A 280 -2.54 26.98 -1.32
C HIS A 280 -3.08 27.15 -2.76
N PRO A 281 -2.46 28.00 -3.60
CA PRO A 281 -2.82 28.09 -5.01
C PRO A 281 -2.48 26.80 -5.77
N GLY A 282 -3.18 26.54 -6.86
CA GLY A 282 -2.98 25.37 -7.70
C GLY A 282 -4.00 24.26 -7.45
N ASP A 283 -3.73 23.10 -8.01
CA ASP A 283 -4.60 21.94 -7.89
C ASP A 283 -4.60 21.34 -6.47
N TRP A 284 -5.41 20.30 -6.30
CA TRP A 284 -5.53 19.60 -5.02
C TRP A 284 -4.23 18.91 -4.61
N TYR A 285 -3.35 18.57 -5.55
CA TYR A 285 -2.11 17.90 -5.25
C TYR A 285 -1.05 18.88 -4.74
N ALA A 286 -0.93 20.07 -5.33
CA ALA A 286 -0.12 21.15 -4.78
C ALA A 286 -0.55 21.51 -3.35
N GLY A 287 -1.87 21.54 -3.10
CA GLY A 287 -2.41 21.69 -1.74
C GLY A 287 -2.05 20.52 -0.81
N THR A 288 -2.08 19.28 -1.32
CA THR A 288 -1.65 18.08 -0.58
C THR A 288 -0.17 18.12 -0.22
N GLN A 289 0.69 18.53 -1.16
CA GLN A 289 2.12 18.71 -0.91
C GLN A 289 2.36 19.76 0.17
N PHE A 290 1.64 20.88 0.13
CA PHE A 290 1.72 21.90 1.17
C PHE A 290 1.31 21.38 2.55
N ILE A 291 0.20 20.63 2.64
CA ILE A 291 -0.23 20.00 3.89
C ILE A 291 0.85 19.04 4.41
N LEU A 292 1.39 18.18 3.55
CA LEU A 292 2.35 17.17 3.98
C LEU A 292 3.72 17.76 4.31
N ARG A 293 4.28 18.62 3.46
CA ARG A 293 5.64 19.17 3.61
C ARG A 293 5.70 20.34 4.57
N ASP A 294 4.82 21.32 4.42
CA ASP A 294 4.92 22.61 5.12
C ASP A 294 4.17 22.60 6.45
N ILE A 295 3.05 21.86 6.57
CA ILE A 295 2.30 21.73 7.83
C ILE A 295 2.81 20.54 8.65
N PHE A 296 2.82 19.32 8.09
CA PHE A 296 3.18 18.12 8.85
C PHE A 296 4.66 17.77 8.84
N HIS A 297 5.48 18.51 8.08
CA HIS A 297 6.93 18.25 7.96
C HIS A 297 7.24 16.81 7.57
N TYR A 298 6.38 16.23 6.72
CA TYR A 298 6.53 14.88 6.20
C TYR A 298 7.87 14.75 5.48
N LYS A 299 8.65 13.77 5.89
CA LYS A 299 10.00 13.51 5.39
C LYS A 299 10.28 12.01 5.43
N LYS A 300 11.31 11.56 4.70
CA LYS A 300 11.94 10.27 4.94
C LYS A 300 12.52 10.27 6.35
N GLU A 301 11.90 9.55 7.28
CA GLU A 301 12.37 9.41 8.67
C GLU A 301 13.02 8.05 8.93
N ARG A 302 12.99 7.12 7.96
CA ARG A 302 13.50 5.76 8.12
C ARG A 302 14.82 5.50 7.38
N GLN A 303 15.57 4.55 7.94
CA GLN A 303 16.78 3.93 7.40
C GLN A 303 16.86 2.48 7.91
N ASN A 304 17.79 1.67 7.41
CA ASN A 304 17.98 0.32 7.96
C ASN A 304 18.28 0.39 9.47
N ALA A 305 17.75 -0.56 10.25
CA ALA A 305 17.67 -0.46 11.70
C ALA A 305 18.34 -1.63 12.43
N THR A 306 17.71 -2.80 12.46
CA THR A 306 18.22 -4.01 13.13
C THR A 306 19.11 -4.82 12.20
N VAL A 307 18.71 -4.91 10.93
CA VAL A 307 19.43 -5.58 9.85
C VAL A 307 19.24 -4.78 8.55
N SER A 308 20.03 -5.09 7.52
CA SER A 308 19.81 -4.54 6.17
C SER A 308 18.59 -5.17 5.52
N LEU A 309 18.03 -4.52 4.49
CA LEU A 309 16.87 -5.06 3.79
C LEU A 309 17.21 -6.37 3.04
N ASN A 310 18.46 -6.56 2.64
CA ASN A 310 18.95 -7.85 2.11
C ASN A 310 18.89 -8.97 3.15
N GLN A 311 19.30 -8.70 4.39
CA GLN A 311 19.20 -9.69 5.46
C GLN A 311 17.74 -9.96 5.85
N THR A 312 16.87 -8.95 5.84
CA THR A 312 15.43 -9.13 5.99
C THR A 312 14.86 -10.06 4.92
N LEU A 313 15.23 -9.85 3.65
CA LEU A 313 14.81 -10.71 2.54
C LEU A 313 15.23 -12.15 2.79
N GLN A 314 16.49 -12.37 3.20
CA GLN A 314 17.00 -13.70 3.50
C GLN A 314 16.24 -14.37 4.65
N ASN A 315 16.05 -13.67 5.76
CA ASN A 315 15.33 -14.19 6.92
C ASN A 315 13.88 -14.59 6.57
N MET A 316 13.20 -13.82 5.71
CA MET A 316 11.86 -14.15 5.24
C MET A 316 11.84 -15.38 4.33
N ILE A 317 12.84 -15.53 3.44
CA ILE A 317 12.99 -16.74 2.60
C ILE A 317 13.22 -17.97 3.48
N ASP A 318 14.13 -17.87 4.45
CA ASP A 318 14.41 -18.97 5.40
C ASP A 318 13.16 -19.34 6.21
N TYR A 319 12.40 -18.34 6.65
CA TYR A 319 11.12 -18.55 7.32
C TYR A 319 10.10 -19.27 6.42
N ALA A 320 9.94 -18.84 5.16
CA ALA A 320 9.01 -19.45 4.20
C ALA A 320 9.38 -20.89 3.79
N MET A 321 10.68 -21.20 3.82
CA MET A 321 11.22 -22.53 3.49
C MET A 321 11.29 -23.45 4.71
N GLY A 322 11.31 -22.88 5.91
CA GLY A 322 11.38 -23.57 7.19
C GLY A 322 10.04 -24.11 7.70
N PRO A 323 10.05 -24.79 8.86
CA PRO A 323 8.88 -25.46 9.43
C PRO A 323 7.79 -24.48 9.91
N TYR A 324 8.18 -23.26 10.30
CA TYR A 324 7.25 -22.25 10.80
C TYR A 324 6.55 -21.46 9.69
N GLY A 325 6.88 -21.67 8.41
CA GLY A 325 6.34 -20.91 7.29
C GLY A 325 4.90 -21.28 6.89
N GLY A 326 4.26 -22.22 7.60
CA GLY A 326 2.88 -22.64 7.38
C GLY A 326 2.63 -23.22 5.97
N TRP A 327 3.60 -23.93 5.41
CA TRP A 327 3.45 -24.61 4.12
C TRP A 327 2.83 -26.00 4.31
N VAL A 328 1.71 -26.27 3.63
CA VAL A 328 1.07 -27.59 3.61
C VAL A 328 1.41 -28.27 2.29
N GLU A 329 2.35 -29.21 2.33
CA GLU A 329 2.93 -29.84 1.14
C GLU A 329 1.88 -30.62 0.34
N GLU A 330 1.02 -31.37 1.03
CA GLU A 330 -0.02 -32.20 0.42
C GLU A 330 -1.07 -31.37 -0.33
N LEU A 331 -1.28 -30.12 0.08
CA LEU A 331 -2.24 -29.21 -0.54
C LEU A 331 -1.58 -28.17 -1.43
N LYS A 332 -0.25 -28.17 -1.54
CA LYS A 332 0.57 -27.26 -2.36
C LYS A 332 0.29 -25.79 -2.07
N GLY A 333 0.03 -25.44 -0.82
CA GLY A 333 -0.35 -24.07 -0.46
C GLY A 333 -0.02 -23.66 0.97
N SER A 334 -0.05 -22.36 1.21
CA SER A 334 0.09 -21.80 2.56
C SER A 334 -1.18 -22.01 3.38
N ASP A 335 -1.04 -22.49 4.60
CA ASP A 335 -2.12 -22.64 5.59
C ASP A 335 -2.84 -21.31 5.81
N TYR A 336 -4.17 -21.36 5.80
CA TYR A 336 -5.05 -20.21 6.01
C TYR A 336 -5.86 -20.31 7.31
N VAL A 337 -5.38 -21.12 8.28
CA VAL A 337 -5.94 -21.34 9.63
C VAL A 337 -6.30 -20.06 10.39
N GLN A 338 -5.65 -18.93 10.09
CA GLN A 338 -5.93 -17.65 10.73
C GLN A 338 -7.36 -17.14 10.47
N ASP A 339 -7.90 -17.42 9.29
CA ASP A 339 -9.23 -16.99 8.87
C ASP A 339 -10.18 -18.18 8.64
N VAL A 340 -9.68 -19.27 8.04
CA VAL A 340 -10.49 -20.42 7.64
C VAL A 340 -9.70 -21.71 7.92
N VAL A 341 -10.01 -22.37 9.04
CA VAL A 341 -9.42 -23.66 9.43
C VAL A 341 -9.71 -24.73 8.36
N GLY A 342 -8.72 -25.56 8.03
CA GLY A 342 -8.86 -26.61 7.01
C GLY A 342 -8.81 -26.08 5.58
N SER A 343 -8.08 -24.98 5.35
CA SER A 343 -7.92 -24.40 4.03
C SER A 343 -6.51 -23.89 3.78
N VAL A 344 -6.14 -23.78 2.51
CA VAL A 344 -4.88 -23.19 2.06
C VAL A 344 -5.15 -22.12 1.01
N LYS A 345 -4.25 -21.15 0.93
CA LYS A 345 -4.34 -20.02 0.00
C LYS A 345 -2.96 -19.63 -0.53
N ASN A 346 -2.83 -19.52 -1.84
CA ASN A 346 -1.65 -18.92 -2.47
C ASN A 346 -2.06 -17.61 -3.15
N VAL A 347 -1.20 -16.59 -3.11
CA VAL A 347 -1.49 -15.29 -3.75
C VAL A 347 -1.07 -15.30 -5.22
N SER A 348 0.10 -15.85 -5.52
CA SER A 348 0.69 -15.88 -6.85
C SER A 348 1.85 -16.88 -6.86
N ALA A 349 1.94 -17.70 -7.90
CA ALA A 349 3.08 -18.57 -8.16
C ALA A 349 4.28 -17.77 -8.68
N LEU A 350 4.04 -16.61 -9.32
CA LEU A 350 5.10 -15.71 -9.80
C LEU A 350 6.00 -15.20 -8.68
N HIS A 351 5.46 -15.01 -7.47
CA HIS A 351 6.25 -14.58 -6.31
C HIS A 351 7.38 -15.59 -5.99
N ALA A 352 7.05 -16.88 -5.83
CA ALA A 352 8.06 -17.90 -5.54
C ALA A 352 8.95 -18.19 -6.76
N LEU A 353 8.40 -18.18 -7.98
CA LEU A 353 9.18 -18.39 -9.20
C LEU A 353 10.22 -17.28 -9.44
N GLY A 354 9.85 -16.02 -9.25
CA GLY A 354 10.77 -14.89 -9.36
C GLY A 354 11.88 -14.92 -8.33
N VAL A 355 11.57 -15.34 -7.10
CA VAL A 355 12.57 -15.55 -6.06
C VAL A 355 13.51 -16.69 -6.41
N ALA A 356 12.99 -17.83 -6.89
CA ALA A 356 13.82 -18.97 -7.32
C ALA A 356 14.81 -18.53 -8.41
N LEU A 357 14.33 -17.83 -9.45
CA LEU A 357 15.18 -17.37 -10.56
C LEU A 357 16.18 -16.30 -10.13
N SER A 358 15.78 -15.35 -9.30
CA SER A 358 16.66 -14.24 -8.86
C SER A 358 17.71 -14.70 -7.83
N THR A 359 17.39 -15.69 -7.00
CA THR A 359 18.36 -16.31 -6.06
C THR A 359 19.21 -17.39 -6.73
N GLY A 360 18.74 -17.94 -7.86
CA GLY A 360 19.32 -19.12 -8.50
C GLY A 360 19.02 -20.44 -7.79
N SER A 361 18.02 -20.47 -6.89
CA SER A 361 17.73 -21.62 -6.04
C SER A 361 16.78 -22.63 -6.71
N MET A 362 17.33 -23.78 -7.09
CA MET A 362 16.54 -24.94 -7.53
C MET A 362 15.67 -25.50 -6.40
N GLU A 363 16.08 -25.31 -5.14
CA GLU A 363 15.30 -25.76 -3.99
C GLU A 363 14.00 -24.97 -3.84
N ILE A 364 14.06 -23.64 -3.96
CA ILE A 364 12.85 -22.79 -3.94
C ILE A 364 11.96 -23.14 -5.13
N TYR A 365 12.54 -23.39 -6.31
CA TYR A 365 11.76 -23.85 -7.46
C TYR A 365 10.99 -25.14 -7.14
N ARG A 366 11.69 -26.20 -6.71
CA ARG A 366 11.10 -27.53 -6.49
C ARG A 366 10.11 -27.56 -5.33
N ARG A 367 10.43 -26.94 -4.20
CA ARG A 367 9.63 -27.06 -2.97
C ARG A 367 8.52 -26.01 -2.86
N ARG A 368 8.53 -24.96 -3.70
CA ARG A 368 7.57 -23.85 -3.62
C ARG A 368 7.04 -23.43 -4.99
N ALA A 369 7.89 -22.97 -5.90
CA ALA A 369 7.41 -22.37 -7.14
C ALA A 369 6.64 -23.37 -8.02
N LEU A 370 7.16 -24.58 -8.22
CA LEU A 370 6.51 -25.65 -8.99
C LEU A 370 5.18 -26.07 -8.34
N PRO A 371 5.12 -26.45 -7.05
CA PRO A 371 3.85 -26.73 -6.38
C PRO A 371 2.84 -25.58 -6.44
N MET A 372 3.30 -24.33 -6.34
CA MET A 372 2.41 -23.17 -6.49
C MET A 372 1.90 -23.01 -7.93
N MET A 373 2.71 -23.30 -8.95
CA MET A 373 2.26 -23.35 -10.36
C MET A 373 1.20 -24.44 -10.57
N GLU A 374 1.40 -25.63 -9.99
CA GLU A 374 0.42 -26.72 -10.01
C GLU A 374 -0.88 -26.32 -9.31
N TYR A 375 -0.78 -25.66 -8.15
CA TYR A 375 -1.92 -25.12 -7.42
C TYR A 375 -2.72 -24.13 -8.26
N VAL A 376 -2.05 -23.11 -8.83
CA VAL A 376 -2.77 -22.06 -9.58
C VAL A 376 -3.44 -22.61 -10.83
N MET A 377 -2.89 -23.66 -11.44
CA MET A 377 -3.48 -24.28 -12.64
C MET A 377 -4.66 -25.20 -12.33
N SER A 378 -4.71 -25.84 -11.16
CA SER A 378 -5.75 -26.82 -10.84
C SER A 378 -6.90 -26.28 -10.00
N ARG A 379 -6.66 -25.42 -9.00
CA ARG A 379 -7.71 -24.98 -8.06
C ARG A 379 -8.71 -24.06 -8.76
N GLU A 380 -9.99 -24.12 -8.37
CA GLU A 380 -11.03 -23.23 -8.92
C GLU A 380 -10.93 -21.78 -8.39
N LYS A 381 -10.52 -21.64 -7.12
CA LYS A 381 -10.41 -20.36 -6.42
C LYS A 381 -9.07 -20.23 -5.70
N TYR A 382 -8.68 -18.99 -5.39
CA TYR A 382 -7.48 -18.69 -4.60
C TYR A 382 -7.48 -19.40 -3.24
N LEU A 383 -8.66 -19.48 -2.62
CA LEU A 383 -8.86 -20.14 -1.33
C LEU A 383 -9.43 -21.54 -1.57
N TYR A 384 -8.64 -22.54 -1.22
CA TYR A 384 -8.99 -23.95 -1.34
C TYR A 384 -9.27 -24.56 0.04
N ALA A 385 -10.42 -25.21 0.21
CA ALA A 385 -10.78 -25.92 1.43
C ALA A 385 -10.69 -27.44 1.23
N ILE A 386 -10.30 -28.17 2.29
CA ILE A 386 -10.22 -29.64 2.28
C ILE A 386 -11.58 -30.33 2.30
N SER A 387 -12.67 -29.58 2.48
CA SER A 387 -14.03 -30.09 2.44
C SER A 387 -14.95 -29.01 1.91
N ASP A 388 -15.92 -29.41 1.09
CA ASP A 388 -16.96 -28.49 0.66
C ASP A 388 -17.92 -28.09 1.80
N THR A 389 -17.84 -28.68 2.98
CA THR A 389 -18.65 -28.22 4.14
C THR A 389 -18.13 -26.89 4.73
N ILE A 390 -16.88 -26.51 4.44
CA ILE A 390 -16.27 -25.27 4.89
C ILE A 390 -16.79 -24.13 4.00
N ARG A 391 -17.54 -23.19 4.57
CA ARG A 391 -18.20 -22.10 3.83
C ARG A 391 -17.70 -20.69 4.17
N LEU A 392 -16.95 -20.53 5.26
CA LEU A 392 -16.45 -19.23 5.71
C LEU A 392 -15.51 -18.62 4.65
N GLN A 393 -15.78 -17.39 4.21
CA GLN A 393 -15.12 -16.72 3.08
C GLN A 393 -15.27 -17.40 1.71
N SER A 394 -16.27 -18.25 1.52
CA SER A 394 -16.61 -18.85 0.21
C SER A 394 -15.45 -19.56 -0.52
N PRO A 395 -14.69 -20.46 0.14
CA PRO A 395 -13.63 -21.24 -0.49
C PRO A 395 -14.20 -22.16 -1.58
N SER A 396 -13.32 -22.69 -2.42
CA SER A 396 -13.67 -23.83 -3.29
C SER A 396 -13.02 -25.11 -2.79
N HIS A 397 -13.70 -26.23 -3.01
CA HIS A 397 -13.16 -27.57 -2.83
C HIS A 397 -12.76 -28.20 -4.17
N PHE A 398 -12.98 -27.53 -5.31
CA PHE A 398 -12.92 -28.15 -6.63
C PHE A 398 -11.64 -27.84 -7.41
N LEU A 399 -11.19 -28.82 -8.21
CA LEU A 399 -10.07 -28.67 -9.15
C LEU A 399 -10.53 -28.22 -10.55
N LYS A 400 -11.19 -27.05 -10.63
CA LYS A 400 -11.75 -26.49 -11.89
C LYS A 400 -10.94 -25.31 -12.45
N GLY A 401 -9.67 -25.23 -12.08
CA GLY A 401 -8.78 -24.11 -12.37
C GLY A 401 -8.53 -23.82 -13.85
N PRO A 402 -7.75 -22.76 -14.12
CA PRO A 402 -6.91 -22.01 -13.17
C PRO A 402 -7.65 -21.07 -12.19
N CYS A 403 -7.13 -20.88 -10.97
CA CYS A 403 -7.70 -19.98 -9.94
C CYS A 403 -7.24 -18.53 -10.00
N VAL A 404 -6.51 -18.14 -11.05
CA VAL A 404 -5.82 -16.85 -11.16
C VAL A 404 -6.30 -16.02 -12.36
N GLU A 405 -6.05 -14.71 -12.33
CA GLU A 405 -6.33 -13.84 -13.48
C GLU A 405 -5.42 -14.15 -14.67
N ILE A 406 -5.80 -13.67 -15.86
CA ILE A 406 -5.03 -13.86 -17.09
C ILE A 406 -3.64 -13.20 -16.98
N GLY A 407 -3.50 -12.13 -16.20
CA GLY A 407 -2.22 -11.51 -15.91
C GLY A 407 -1.19 -12.46 -15.28
N GLU A 408 -1.61 -13.33 -14.36
CA GLU A 408 -0.73 -14.34 -13.75
C GLU A 408 -0.26 -15.36 -14.81
N LEU A 409 -1.17 -15.87 -15.64
CA LEU A 409 -0.84 -16.83 -16.70
C LEU A 409 0.12 -16.21 -17.73
N SER A 410 -0.09 -14.95 -18.10
CA SER A 410 0.84 -14.22 -18.98
C SER A 410 2.22 -14.07 -18.35
N GLY A 411 2.31 -13.75 -17.06
CA GLY A 411 3.58 -13.67 -16.34
C GLY A 411 4.28 -15.03 -16.28
N LEU A 412 3.54 -16.11 -16.02
CA LEU A 412 4.11 -17.46 -15.93
C LEU A 412 4.61 -17.94 -17.30
N HIS A 413 3.87 -17.62 -18.35
CA HIS A 413 4.30 -17.84 -19.72
C HIS A 413 5.63 -17.12 -20.01
N ASP A 414 5.75 -15.85 -19.66
CA ASP A 414 6.97 -15.08 -19.90
C ASP A 414 8.16 -15.58 -19.06
N MET A 415 7.94 -15.90 -17.79
CA MET A 415 9.00 -16.36 -16.89
C MET A 415 9.49 -17.78 -17.18
N THR A 416 8.68 -18.60 -17.84
CA THR A 416 9.08 -19.92 -18.37
C THR A 416 9.62 -19.84 -19.81
N GLY A 417 9.74 -18.62 -20.37
CA GLY A 417 10.23 -18.38 -21.72
C GLY A 417 9.31 -18.89 -22.83
N GLY A 418 8.02 -18.97 -22.54
CA GLY A 418 7.00 -19.47 -23.46
C GLY A 418 7.00 -20.98 -23.70
N ARG A 419 7.86 -21.73 -22.99
CA ARG A 419 8.01 -23.19 -23.15
C ARG A 419 6.87 -24.02 -22.54
N THR A 420 6.13 -23.44 -21.59
CA THR A 420 4.97 -24.10 -20.98
C THR A 420 3.70 -23.69 -21.74
N SER A 421 3.20 -24.56 -22.62
CA SER A 421 2.05 -24.24 -23.49
C SER A 421 0.73 -24.12 -22.73
N ALA A 422 0.60 -24.76 -21.57
CA ALA A 422 -0.60 -24.79 -20.74
C ALA A 422 -1.10 -23.38 -20.38
N PHE A 423 -0.21 -22.45 -20.03
CA PHE A 423 -0.59 -21.08 -19.68
C PHE A 423 -1.27 -20.34 -20.84
N ARG A 424 -0.77 -20.55 -22.07
CA ARG A 424 -1.35 -19.97 -23.28
C ARG A 424 -2.72 -20.58 -23.60
N LEU A 425 -2.79 -21.91 -23.61
CA LEU A 425 -4.02 -22.63 -23.97
C LEU A 425 -5.15 -22.40 -22.95
N GLU A 426 -4.82 -22.34 -21.66
CA GLU A 426 -5.82 -22.00 -20.63
C GLU A 426 -6.23 -20.53 -20.70
N THR A 427 -5.31 -19.61 -21.02
CA THR A 427 -5.69 -18.21 -21.30
C THR A 427 -6.68 -18.13 -22.46
N GLU A 428 -6.45 -18.84 -23.56
CA GLU A 428 -7.36 -18.88 -24.71
C GLU A 428 -8.74 -19.45 -24.33
N ARG A 429 -8.78 -20.49 -23.48
CA ARG A 429 -10.03 -21.11 -23.01
C ARG A 429 -10.87 -20.17 -22.13
N ILE A 430 -10.22 -19.42 -21.24
CA ILE A 430 -10.93 -18.61 -20.23
C ILE A 430 -11.15 -17.16 -20.64
N PHE A 431 -10.51 -16.70 -21.73
CA PHE A 431 -10.66 -15.33 -22.21
C PHE A 431 -12.13 -15.00 -22.52
N GLY A 432 -12.58 -13.81 -22.13
CA GLY A 432 -13.97 -13.36 -22.30
C GLY A 432 -14.96 -13.97 -21.30
N THR A 433 -14.51 -14.84 -20.39
CA THR A 433 -15.38 -15.48 -19.40
C THR A 433 -15.16 -14.86 -18.02
N ALA A 434 -16.23 -14.29 -17.45
CA ALA A 434 -16.19 -13.79 -16.06
C ALA A 434 -16.08 -14.95 -15.06
N ARG A 435 -15.22 -14.82 -14.05
CA ARG A 435 -14.91 -15.88 -13.07
C ARG A 435 -14.95 -15.35 -11.64
N LYS A 436 -15.21 -16.24 -10.66
CA LYS A 436 -15.24 -15.89 -9.23
C LYS A 436 -14.00 -16.46 -8.53
N LEU A 437 -12.89 -15.73 -8.58
CA LEU A 437 -11.58 -16.24 -8.13
C LEU A 437 -11.35 -16.06 -6.62
N ASN A 438 -11.81 -14.95 -6.05
CA ASN A 438 -11.73 -14.64 -4.62
C ASN A 438 -13.13 -14.24 -4.12
N LEU A 439 -13.55 -14.78 -2.97
CA LEU A 439 -14.92 -14.63 -2.45
C LEU A 439 -15.97 -15.01 -3.51
N ASN A 440 -17.08 -14.27 -3.60
CA ASN A 440 -18.12 -14.46 -4.63
C ASN A 440 -18.12 -13.38 -5.72
N THR A 441 -17.10 -12.54 -5.72
CA THR A 441 -16.91 -11.41 -6.64
C THR A 441 -16.62 -11.90 -8.05
N ALA A 442 -17.43 -11.48 -9.01
CA ALA A 442 -17.14 -11.73 -10.42
C ALA A 442 -16.00 -10.81 -10.88
N THR A 443 -14.91 -11.41 -11.34
CA THR A 443 -13.80 -10.74 -12.04
C THR A 443 -14.07 -10.83 -13.53
N GLY A 444 -13.94 -9.71 -14.25
CA GLY A 444 -14.13 -9.67 -15.71
C GLY A 444 -13.14 -10.59 -16.44
N GLY A 445 -13.48 -10.99 -17.67
CA GLY A 445 -12.63 -11.85 -18.51
C GLY A 445 -12.10 -11.17 -19.78
N ASP A 446 -12.49 -9.93 -20.03
CA ASP A 446 -12.18 -9.12 -21.22
C ASP A 446 -11.90 -7.65 -20.86
N SER A 447 -11.35 -7.43 -19.66
CA SER A 447 -10.88 -6.11 -19.24
C SER A 447 -9.66 -5.67 -20.05
N TRP A 448 -9.31 -4.37 -19.99
CA TRP A 448 -8.15 -3.87 -20.73
C TRP A 448 -6.84 -4.49 -20.21
N GLN A 449 -6.81 -4.88 -18.93
CA GLN A 449 -5.72 -5.65 -18.33
C GLN A 449 -5.63 -7.06 -18.90
N ASP A 450 -6.77 -7.73 -19.13
CA ASP A 450 -6.80 -9.05 -19.76
C ASP A 450 -6.30 -8.99 -21.20
N PHE A 451 -6.71 -7.96 -21.96
CA PHE A 451 -6.17 -7.71 -23.30
C PHE A 451 -4.67 -7.40 -23.28
N LEU A 452 -4.17 -6.64 -22.28
CA LEU A 452 -2.74 -6.34 -22.16
C LEU A 452 -1.94 -7.60 -21.86
N ALA A 453 -2.42 -8.42 -20.93
CA ALA A 453 -1.82 -9.71 -20.59
C ALA A 453 -1.82 -10.66 -21.80
N ARG A 454 -2.94 -10.75 -22.53
CA ARG A 454 -3.00 -11.57 -23.76
C ARG A 454 -2.06 -11.03 -24.84
N TYR A 455 -1.95 -9.72 -25.02
CA TYR A 455 -0.98 -9.11 -25.93
C TYR A 455 0.46 -9.46 -25.55
N ARG A 456 0.83 -9.39 -24.27
CA ARG A 456 2.18 -9.74 -23.81
C ARG A 456 2.55 -11.19 -24.13
N MET A 457 1.56 -12.07 -24.12
CA MET A 457 1.72 -13.50 -24.44
C MET A 457 1.68 -13.81 -25.94
N LEU A 458 0.71 -13.28 -26.68
CA LEU A 458 0.45 -13.63 -28.09
C LEU A 458 1.03 -12.65 -29.10
N ARG A 459 1.43 -11.45 -28.65
CA ARG A 459 1.92 -10.33 -29.48
C ARG A 459 0.96 -9.92 -30.61
N ASN A 460 -0.34 -10.12 -30.42
CA ASN A 460 -1.39 -9.71 -31.37
C ASN A 460 -1.67 -8.19 -31.27
N PRO A 461 -1.39 -7.39 -32.33
CA PRO A 461 -1.60 -5.94 -32.29
C PRO A 461 -3.05 -5.52 -31.98
N ALA A 462 -4.05 -6.32 -32.38
CA ALA A 462 -5.46 -6.01 -32.11
C ALA A 462 -5.79 -6.01 -30.60
N ASP A 463 -5.08 -6.81 -29.81
CA ASP A 463 -5.25 -6.83 -28.35
C ASP A 463 -4.71 -5.53 -27.74
N LEU A 464 -3.55 -5.06 -28.19
CA LEU A 464 -2.99 -3.80 -27.71
C LEU A 464 -3.87 -2.60 -28.07
N GLU A 465 -4.42 -2.56 -29.28
CA GLU A 465 -5.39 -1.52 -29.67
C GLU A 465 -6.66 -1.56 -28.80
N LYS A 466 -7.15 -2.77 -28.49
CA LYS A 466 -8.31 -2.93 -27.60
C LYS A 466 -8.00 -2.48 -26.17
N THR A 467 -6.82 -2.83 -25.65
CA THR A 467 -6.29 -2.33 -24.38
C THR A 467 -6.28 -0.82 -24.35
N ARG A 468 -5.69 -0.17 -25.36
CA ARG A 468 -5.61 1.30 -25.45
C ARG A 468 -6.99 1.94 -25.40
N HIS A 469 -7.90 1.49 -26.26
CA HIS A 469 -9.25 2.02 -26.35
C HIS A 469 -10.02 1.89 -25.01
N GLN A 470 -9.97 0.73 -24.37
CA GLN A 470 -10.66 0.50 -23.10
C GLN A 470 -10.00 1.24 -21.93
N ALA A 471 -8.67 1.30 -21.88
CA ALA A 471 -7.94 2.07 -20.85
C ALA A 471 -8.23 3.57 -20.99
N ASP A 472 -8.27 4.11 -22.21
CA ASP A 472 -8.61 5.51 -22.47
C ASP A 472 -10.04 5.83 -22.03
N ALA A 473 -10.98 4.91 -22.26
CA ALA A 473 -12.35 5.03 -21.76
C ALA A 473 -12.41 5.03 -20.22
N ALA A 474 -11.64 4.16 -19.56
CA ALA A 474 -11.55 4.10 -18.10
C ALA A 474 -10.93 5.39 -17.52
N ILE A 475 -9.83 5.90 -18.11
CA ILE A 475 -9.20 7.16 -17.71
C ILE A 475 -10.18 8.32 -17.88
N LYS A 476 -10.90 8.39 -19.00
CA LYS A 476 -11.90 9.44 -19.23
C LYS A 476 -13.03 9.37 -18.20
N GLN A 477 -13.46 8.16 -17.83
CA GLN A 477 -14.50 7.94 -16.83
C GLN A 477 -14.07 8.28 -15.41
N GLU A 478 -12.86 7.90 -15.00
CA GLU A 478 -12.40 8.02 -13.60
C GLU A 478 -11.58 9.29 -13.32
N LEU A 479 -10.82 9.78 -14.30
CA LEU A 479 -9.94 10.94 -14.14
C LEU A 479 -10.38 12.15 -14.97
N GLY A 480 -11.04 11.93 -16.12
CA GLY A 480 -11.68 13.01 -16.87
C GLY A 480 -12.90 13.59 -16.17
N LYS A 481 -13.58 12.79 -15.34
CA LYS A 481 -14.65 13.21 -14.44
C LYS A 481 -14.46 12.53 -13.08
N TYR A 482 -13.94 13.26 -12.11
CA TYR A 482 -13.69 12.70 -10.79
C TYR A 482 -14.95 12.05 -10.16
N PRO A 483 -14.81 10.85 -9.58
CA PRO A 483 -15.89 10.09 -8.96
C PRO A 483 -16.72 10.91 -7.99
N THR A 484 -18.05 10.89 -8.16
CA THR A 484 -19.02 11.51 -7.24
C THR A 484 -19.68 10.49 -6.31
N ASN A 485 -19.48 9.19 -6.56
CA ASN A 485 -20.05 8.09 -5.79
C ASN A 485 -19.06 6.90 -5.74
N PHE A 486 -19.48 5.81 -5.09
CA PHE A 486 -18.69 4.59 -4.91
C PHE A 486 -18.99 3.51 -5.97
N GLN A 487 -19.65 3.85 -7.08
CA GLN A 487 -20.06 2.91 -8.14
C GLN A 487 -19.28 3.12 -9.45
N THR A 488 -18.59 4.25 -9.60
CA THR A 488 -17.84 4.57 -10.82
C THR A 488 -16.55 3.78 -10.97
N ASN A 489 -15.89 3.45 -9.85
CA ASN A 489 -14.67 2.65 -9.87
C ASN A 489 -15.04 1.18 -9.81
N ALA A 490 -14.50 0.38 -10.74
CA ALA A 490 -14.85 -1.03 -10.87
C ALA A 490 -14.62 -1.82 -9.57
N GLY A 491 -13.52 -1.54 -8.85
CA GLY A 491 -13.21 -2.20 -7.57
C GLY A 491 -14.21 -1.91 -6.45
N LEU A 492 -14.98 -0.81 -6.50
CA LEU A 492 -15.94 -0.44 -5.46
C LEU A 492 -17.37 -0.91 -5.74
N LYS A 493 -17.65 -1.44 -6.94
CA LYS A 493 -18.96 -2.02 -7.28
C LYS A 493 -19.25 -3.27 -6.46
N ASP A 494 -18.21 -4.01 -6.12
CA ASP A 494 -18.30 -5.10 -5.17
C ASP A 494 -18.16 -4.56 -3.74
N THR A 495 -19.22 -4.68 -2.96
CA THR A 495 -19.21 -4.22 -1.57
C THR A 495 -18.51 -5.18 -0.61
N GLU A 496 -18.14 -6.40 -1.05
CA GLU A 496 -17.41 -7.38 -0.24
C GLU A 496 -15.90 -7.10 -0.20
N ALA A 497 -15.31 -6.56 -1.28
CA ALA A 497 -13.89 -6.21 -1.37
C ALA A 497 -13.71 -4.69 -1.51
N LEU A 498 -13.36 -4.01 -0.41
CA LEU A 498 -13.18 -2.54 -0.36
C LEU A 498 -11.74 -2.19 0.08
N PHE A 499 -10.74 -2.61 -0.68
CA PHE A 499 -9.34 -2.33 -0.37
C PHE A 499 -8.99 -0.88 -0.68
N TYR A 500 -7.94 -0.37 -0.03
CA TYR A 500 -7.51 1.03 -0.23
C TYR A 500 -7.21 1.37 -1.70
N THR A 501 -6.72 0.39 -2.48
CA THR A 501 -6.45 0.52 -3.92
C THR A 501 -7.70 0.66 -4.78
N ASP A 502 -8.87 0.21 -4.31
CA ASP A 502 -10.11 0.29 -5.07
C ASP A 502 -10.67 1.73 -5.14
N PHE A 503 -10.18 2.63 -4.27
CA PHE A 503 -10.59 4.04 -4.23
C PHE A 503 -9.83 4.93 -5.22
N THR A 504 -8.77 4.39 -5.82
CA THR A 504 -7.97 5.00 -6.88
C THR A 504 -8.26 4.35 -8.23
N PRO A 505 -7.91 5.01 -9.35
CA PRO A 505 -7.75 4.30 -10.61
C PRO A 505 -6.77 3.12 -10.47
N ARG A 506 -6.82 2.19 -11.41
CA ARG A 506 -5.89 1.05 -11.54
C ARG A 506 -4.48 1.52 -11.94
N TRP A 507 -3.85 2.33 -11.08
CA TRP A 507 -2.67 3.12 -11.40
C TRP A 507 -1.39 2.27 -11.49
N LEU A 508 -1.35 1.13 -10.82
CA LEU A 508 -0.29 0.11 -10.98
C LEU A 508 -0.33 -0.45 -12.41
N ASP A 509 -1.50 -0.90 -12.86
CA ASP A 509 -1.72 -1.42 -14.21
C ASP A 509 -1.51 -0.34 -15.29
N LEU A 510 -1.82 0.93 -14.99
CA LEU A 510 -1.56 2.04 -15.91
C LEU A 510 -0.06 2.30 -16.07
N LEU A 511 0.74 2.06 -15.03
CA LEU A 511 2.20 2.10 -15.16
C LEU A 511 2.69 0.94 -16.05
N GLU A 512 2.14 -0.25 -15.88
CA GLU A 512 2.43 -1.40 -16.75
C GLU A 512 2.12 -1.10 -18.23
N LEU A 513 0.99 -0.44 -18.50
CA LEU A 513 0.61 -0.04 -19.84
C LEU A 513 1.52 1.06 -20.40
N TYR A 514 1.92 2.05 -19.59
CA TYR A 514 2.93 3.03 -19.98
C TYR A 514 4.27 2.34 -20.29
N GLU A 515 4.69 1.35 -19.51
CA GLU A 515 5.95 0.68 -19.76
C GLU A 515 5.93 -0.13 -21.06
N GLU A 516 4.79 -0.72 -21.44
CA GLU A 516 4.61 -1.43 -22.71
C GLU A 516 4.53 -0.48 -23.91
N THR A 517 3.86 0.66 -23.77
CA THR A 517 3.51 1.55 -24.91
C THR A 517 4.37 2.81 -25.04
N LYS A 518 4.96 3.25 -23.93
CA LYS A 518 5.62 4.54 -23.72
C LYS A 518 4.72 5.76 -23.98
N GLU A 519 3.40 5.60 -23.93
CA GLU A 519 2.45 6.68 -24.20
C GLU A 519 2.23 7.54 -22.94
N PRO A 520 2.55 8.86 -22.96
CA PRO A 520 2.57 9.70 -21.75
C PRO A 520 1.25 9.78 -21.00
N ARG A 521 0.10 9.65 -21.68
CA ARG A 521 -1.23 9.72 -21.04
C ARG A 521 -1.43 8.64 -19.97
N TYR A 522 -0.83 7.47 -20.14
CA TYR A 522 -0.90 6.38 -19.15
C TYR A 522 -0.03 6.67 -17.94
N LEU A 523 1.15 7.28 -18.15
CA LEU A 523 2.02 7.72 -17.07
C LEU A 523 1.34 8.82 -16.25
N GLU A 524 0.76 9.85 -16.88
CA GLU A 524 0.07 10.94 -16.18
C GLU A 524 -1.13 10.43 -15.36
N ALA A 525 -1.89 9.47 -15.91
CA ALA A 525 -2.99 8.83 -15.21
C ALA A 525 -2.50 8.00 -14.01
N SER A 526 -1.39 7.25 -14.17
CA SER A 526 -0.75 6.51 -13.09
C SER A 526 -0.25 7.44 -11.97
N ILE A 527 0.45 8.52 -12.33
CA ILE A 527 0.92 9.55 -11.39
C ILE A 527 -0.27 10.15 -10.62
N THR A 528 -1.37 10.48 -11.29
CA THR A 528 -2.56 11.04 -10.63
C THR A 528 -3.16 10.07 -9.62
N GLY A 529 -3.25 8.78 -9.95
CA GLY A 529 -3.70 7.75 -9.00
C GLY A 529 -2.75 7.60 -7.80
N ALA A 530 -1.43 7.56 -8.05
CA ALA A 530 -0.41 7.50 -7.01
C ALA A 530 -0.40 8.75 -6.10
N ARG A 531 -0.68 9.94 -6.64
CA ARG A 531 -0.84 11.17 -5.86
C ARG A 531 -2.00 11.08 -4.88
N GLN A 532 -3.13 10.50 -5.30
CA GLN A 532 -4.26 10.30 -4.39
C GLN A 532 -3.91 9.24 -3.34
N MET A 533 -3.18 8.18 -3.73
CA MET A 533 -2.71 7.14 -2.81
C MET A 533 -1.91 7.71 -1.63
N LEU A 534 -1.20 8.84 -1.79
CA LEU A 534 -0.50 9.50 -0.67
C LEU A 534 -1.45 9.93 0.46
N LEU A 535 -2.71 10.24 0.17
CA LEU A 535 -3.73 10.56 1.20
C LEU A 535 -4.19 9.33 2.00
N TRP A 536 -3.97 8.13 1.44
CA TRP A 536 -4.19 6.83 2.11
C TRP A 536 -2.99 6.35 2.92
N LEU A 537 -1.87 7.07 2.87
CA LEU A 537 -0.70 6.76 3.69
C LEU A 537 -0.74 7.63 4.94
N ARG A 538 -0.47 7.01 6.08
CA ARG A 538 -0.41 7.73 7.35
C ARG A 538 0.70 8.78 7.29
N SER A 539 0.37 10.04 7.54
CA SER A 539 1.32 11.16 7.57
C SER A 539 1.62 11.68 8.98
N ASN A 540 0.93 11.16 10.00
CA ASN A 540 1.03 11.64 11.38
C ASN A 540 0.73 10.55 12.43
N PRO A 541 1.26 10.71 13.66
CA PRO A 541 2.29 11.67 14.03
C PRO A 541 3.65 11.31 13.41
N MET A 542 4.41 12.31 12.98
CA MET A 542 5.82 12.13 12.63
C MET A 542 6.61 11.76 13.89
N ALA A 543 7.67 10.96 13.74
CA ALA A 543 8.47 10.58 14.88
C ALA A 543 9.27 11.79 15.42
N PRO A 544 9.29 12.02 16.74
CA PRO A 544 10.18 13.00 17.33
C PRO A 544 11.63 12.56 17.19
N ASP A 545 12.55 13.54 17.16
CA ASP A 545 14.00 13.30 17.19
C ASP A 545 14.45 13.00 18.62
N SER A 546 14.00 11.87 19.15
CA SER A 546 14.27 11.41 20.51
C SER A 546 14.17 9.90 20.63
N THR A 547 14.68 9.36 21.74
CA THR A 547 14.45 7.97 22.12
C THR A 547 13.17 7.82 22.92
N ILE A 548 12.45 6.72 22.71
CA ILE A 548 11.30 6.29 23.51
C ILE A 548 11.64 4.99 24.26
N THR A 549 10.95 4.74 25.37
CA THR A 549 10.98 3.44 26.03
C THR A 549 9.85 2.57 25.47
N VAL A 550 10.19 1.38 24.99
CA VAL A 550 9.25 0.36 24.53
C VAL A 550 9.25 -0.86 25.47
N ASN A 551 8.19 -1.67 25.37
CA ASN A 551 7.96 -2.86 26.19
C ASN A 551 7.94 -2.55 27.71
N GLN A 552 7.43 -1.36 28.07
CA GLN A 552 7.34 -0.89 29.45
C GLN A 552 6.69 -1.93 30.37
N GLY A 553 7.28 -2.16 31.55
CA GLY A 553 6.88 -3.19 32.51
C GLY A 553 7.33 -4.61 32.15
N GLY A 554 8.14 -4.80 31.10
CA GLY A 554 8.62 -6.11 30.67
C GLY A 554 7.56 -6.98 29.98
N MET A 555 6.38 -6.41 29.69
CA MET A 555 5.21 -7.11 29.19
C MET A 555 4.56 -6.32 28.05
N VAL A 556 4.31 -6.99 26.93
CA VAL A 556 3.67 -6.43 25.74
C VAL A 556 2.32 -7.09 25.55
N LYS A 557 1.25 -6.31 25.65
CA LYS A 557 -0.09 -6.80 25.36
C LYS A 557 -0.28 -6.94 23.85
N GLY A 558 -0.44 -8.17 23.39
CA GLY A 558 -0.75 -8.46 21.99
C GLY A 558 -2.18 -8.09 21.59
N GLN A 559 -2.38 -8.03 20.29
CA GLN A 559 -3.64 -7.76 19.61
C GLN A 559 -4.38 -9.03 19.21
N ALA A 560 -3.70 -10.19 19.18
CA ALA A 560 -4.29 -11.48 18.83
C ALA A 560 -5.30 -11.94 19.89
N HIS A 561 -6.47 -11.31 19.93
CA HIS A 561 -7.54 -11.56 20.90
C HIS A 561 -8.47 -12.71 20.47
N LYS A 562 -8.22 -13.30 19.30
CA LYS A 562 -8.97 -14.42 18.73
C LYS A 562 -8.00 -15.44 18.17
N ARG A 563 -8.09 -16.65 18.71
CA ARG A 563 -7.39 -17.84 18.27
C ARG A 563 -8.41 -18.96 18.17
N TYR A 564 -8.37 -19.75 17.11
CA TYR A 564 -9.20 -20.96 17.02
C TYR A 564 -8.69 -22.01 18.02
N LYS A 565 -9.56 -22.88 18.51
CA LYS A 565 -9.12 -24.11 19.19
C LYS A 565 -8.42 -24.99 18.15
N ILE A 566 -7.46 -25.79 18.60
CA ILE A 566 -6.78 -26.77 17.73
C ILE A 566 -7.86 -27.67 17.09
N ASN A 567 -7.83 -27.79 15.76
CA ASN A 567 -8.75 -28.59 14.96
C ASN A 567 -10.24 -28.23 15.13
N SER A 568 -10.58 -26.97 15.40
CA SER A 568 -11.97 -26.54 15.56
C SER A 568 -12.18 -25.11 15.04
N LEU A 569 -13.43 -24.83 14.63
CA LEU A 569 -13.89 -23.48 14.26
C LEU A 569 -14.31 -22.66 15.49
N ASP A 570 -14.26 -23.24 16.69
CA ASP A 570 -14.50 -22.52 17.93
C ASP A 570 -13.31 -21.63 18.27
N PHE A 571 -13.58 -20.45 18.81
CA PHE A 571 -12.53 -19.65 19.44
C PHE A 571 -12.08 -20.25 20.77
N LEU A 572 -10.78 -20.12 21.07
CA LEU A 572 -10.18 -20.38 22.37
C LEU A 572 -10.59 -19.26 23.34
N PRO A 573 -11.43 -19.54 24.34
CA PRO A 573 -11.82 -18.52 25.31
C PRO A 573 -10.63 -18.12 26.19
N GLY A 574 -10.47 -16.82 26.47
CA GLY A 574 -9.47 -16.33 27.41
C GLY A 574 -8.02 -16.43 26.93
N PHE A 575 -7.76 -16.50 25.62
CA PHE A 575 -6.39 -16.52 25.10
C PHE A 575 -5.60 -15.29 25.56
N ASP A 576 -4.51 -15.52 26.30
CA ASP A 576 -3.60 -14.47 26.74
C ASP A 576 -2.57 -14.16 25.64
N ALA A 577 -2.78 -13.02 24.99
CA ALA A 577 -1.90 -12.47 23.97
C ALA A 577 -0.69 -11.70 24.54
N THR A 578 -0.45 -11.77 25.85
CA THR A 578 0.68 -11.05 26.47
C THR A 578 2.00 -11.76 26.18
N ILE A 579 3.00 -10.97 25.80
CA ILE A 579 4.37 -11.41 25.54
C ILE A 579 5.29 -10.80 26.59
N GLN A 580 6.18 -11.61 27.14
CA GLN A 580 7.28 -11.10 27.94
C GLN A 580 8.37 -10.56 27.00
N ALA A 581 8.69 -9.28 27.12
CA ALA A 581 9.73 -8.64 26.33
C ALA A 581 10.43 -7.57 27.18
N PRO A 582 11.77 -7.54 27.23
CA PRO A 582 12.48 -6.59 28.08
C PRO A 582 12.22 -5.15 27.64
N GLU A 583 12.17 -4.25 28.62
CA GLU A 583 12.16 -2.80 28.37
C GLU A 583 13.38 -2.40 27.55
N GLN A 584 13.18 -1.57 26.53
CA GLN A 584 14.26 -1.09 25.68
C GLN A 584 14.09 0.40 25.39
N LYS A 585 15.21 1.13 25.31
CA LYS A 585 15.23 2.49 24.74
C LYS A 585 15.63 2.41 23.29
N ILE A 586 14.79 2.96 22.41
CA ILE A 586 15.01 2.96 20.96
C ILE A 586 14.64 4.33 20.38
N ASP A 587 15.19 4.70 19.24
CA ASP A 587 14.77 5.90 18.53
C ASP A 587 13.27 5.82 18.18
N ALA A 588 12.54 6.92 18.36
CA ALA A 588 11.08 6.95 18.18
C ALA A 588 10.66 6.48 16.78
N TRP A 589 11.41 6.87 15.74
CA TRP A 589 11.10 6.52 14.35
C TRP A 589 11.00 5.02 14.11
N ARG A 590 11.65 4.18 14.92
CA ARG A 590 11.59 2.72 14.77
C ARG A 590 10.18 2.17 14.89
N THR A 591 9.33 2.72 15.76
CA THR A 591 7.93 2.25 15.92
C THR A 591 6.91 3.06 15.14
N SER A 592 7.34 4.09 14.40
CA SER A 592 6.42 4.98 13.67
C SER A 592 5.62 4.21 12.61
N LEU A 593 4.35 4.60 12.47
CA LEU A 593 3.41 4.06 11.49
C LEU A 593 3.27 4.95 10.24
N VAL A 594 4.06 6.02 10.14
CA VAL A 594 4.07 6.92 8.97
C VAL A 594 4.44 6.16 7.71
N GLY A 595 3.70 6.38 6.62
CA GLY A 595 3.89 5.69 5.33
C GLY A 595 3.15 4.36 5.21
N LEU A 596 2.44 3.89 6.25
CA LEU A 596 1.62 2.69 6.17
C LEU A 596 0.19 3.00 5.72
N SER A 597 -0.43 2.04 5.03
CA SER A 597 -1.83 2.07 4.60
C SER A 597 -2.72 1.21 5.50
N PRO A 598 -4.04 1.41 5.51
CA PRO A 598 -4.98 0.37 5.91
C PRO A 598 -4.96 -0.79 4.90
N GLU A 599 -5.50 -1.94 5.29
CA GLU A 599 -5.88 -3.00 4.33
C GLU A 599 -7.20 -2.64 3.66
N GLN A 600 -8.24 -2.49 4.49
CA GLN A 600 -9.56 -2.00 4.13
C GLN A 600 -10.00 -0.98 5.17
N PRO A 601 -10.88 -0.01 4.83
CA PRO A 601 -11.34 0.97 5.80
C PRO A 601 -11.98 0.35 7.04
N HIS A 602 -12.72 -0.75 6.88
CA HIS A 602 -13.45 -1.35 8.01
C HIS A 602 -12.56 -2.24 8.89
N THR A 603 -11.58 -2.95 8.33
CA THR A 603 -10.63 -3.75 9.12
C THR A 603 -9.68 -2.87 9.91
N TYR A 604 -9.41 -1.64 9.44
CA TYR A 604 -8.59 -0.68 10.17
C TYR A 604 -9.12 -0.37 11.59
N VAL A 605 -10.43 -0.49 11.82
CA VAL A 605 -11.03 -0.33 13.15
C VAL A 605 -10.61 -1.49 14.06
N GLY A 606 -9.80 -1.19 15.06
CA GLY A 606 -9.30 -2.20 16.00
C GLY A 606 -8.09 -2.98 15.48
N ASN A 607 -7.87 -3.05 14.16
CA ASN A 607 -6.69 -3.73 13.60
C ASN A 607 -5.53 -2.79 13.18
N GLY A 608 -5.79 -1.53 12.85
CA GLY A 608 -4.75 -0.56 12.47
C GLY A 608 -4.13 -0.80 11.08
N PRO A 609 -3.03 -0.10 10.75
CA PRO A 609 -2.35 -0.23 9.45
C PRO A 609 -1.63 -1.57 9.28
N ILE A 610 -1.25 -1.86 8.03
CA ILE A 610 -0.50 -3.05 7.60
C ILE A 610 0.88 -2.68 7.07
N MET A 611 1.84 -3.62 7.09
CA MET A 611 3.20 -3.45 6.56
C MET A 611 3.42 -4.10 5.18
N LEU A 612 2.36 -4.66 4.57
CA LEU A 612 2.39 -5.30 3.26
C LEU A 612 2.25 -4.25 2.13
N ALA A 613 3.22 -3.34 2.08
CA ALA A 613 3.24 -2.12 1.27
C ALA A 613 3.69 -2.29 -0.20
N HIS A 614 2.97 -3.12 -0.98
CA HIS A 614 3.29 -3.38 -2.40
C HIS A 614 3.37 -2.12 -3.28
N HIS A 615 2.65 -1.05 -2.92
CA HIS A 615 2.73 0.23 -3.61
C HIS A 615 4.13 0.86 -3.59
N ALA A 616 4.98 0.54 -2.60
CA ALA A 616 6.24 1.24 -2.36
C ALA A 616 7.21 1.16 -3.55
N ALA A 617 7.36 -0.02 -4.17
CA ALA A 617 8.23 -0.20 -5.33
C ALA A 617 7.76 0.63 -6.55
N TYR A 618 6.45 0.67 -6.78
CA TYR A 618 5.85 1.50 -7.83
C TYR A 618 6.03 3.00 -7.56
N LEU A 619 5.88 3.43 -6.30
CA LEU A 619 6.16 4.81 -5.92
C LEU A 619 7.63 5.18 -6.17
N LEU A 620 8.60 4.28 -5.99
CA LEU A 620 10.00 4.56 -6.33
C LEU A 620 10.21 4.78 -7.83
N ARG A 621 9.57 3.98 -8.68
CA ARG A 621 9.60 4.16 -10.15
C ARG A 621 8.95 5.46 -10.56
N LEU A 622 7.77 5.76 -10.01
CA LEU A 622 7.06 7.01 -10.27
C LEU A 622 7.84 8.21 -9.76
N ALA A 623 8.55 8.11 -8.64
CA ALA A 623 9.43 9.18 -8.14
C ALA A 623 10.53 9.50 -9.16
N HIS A 624 11.09 8.49 -9.85
CA HIS A 624 12.04 8.70 -10.93
C HIS A 624 11.37 9.33 -12.17
N LEU A 625 10.23 8.79 -12.59
CA LEU A 625 9.53 9.20 -13.82
C LEU A 625 8.88 10.60 -13.72
N SER A 626 8.48 11.03 -12.53
CA SER A 626 7.81 12.31 -12.30
C SER A 626 8.68 13.35 -11.58
N ASN A 627 9.86 12.96 -11.11
CA ASN A 627 10.72 13.74 -10.21
C ASN A 627 10.04 14.17 -8.89
N ASP A 628 8.98 13.46 -8.47
CA ASP A 628 8.26 13.75 -7.24
C ASP A 628 8.88 13.03 -6.03
N THR A 629 9.59 13.79 -5.20
CA THR A 629 10.29 13.25 -4.02
C THR A 629 9.34 12.76 -2.91
N LEU A 630 8.06 13.16 -2.93
CA LEU A 630 7.10 12.70 -1.93
C LEU A 630 6.80 11.20 -2.09
N PHE A 631 6.77 10.71 -3.34
CA PHE A 631 6.67 9.28 -3.63
C PHE A 631 7.85 8.48 -3.06
N ARG A 632 9.08 9.00 -3.22
CA ARG A 632 10.28 8.38 -2.63
C ARG A 632 10.14 8.31 -1.11
N ASP A 633 9.80 9.42 -0.46
CA ASP A 633 9.75 9.48 1.01
C ASP A 633 8.67 8.56 1.57
N ALA A 634 7.51 8.51 0.91
CA ALA A 634 6.44 7.57 1.24
C ALA A 634 6.87 6.11 1.11
N ALA A 635 7.50 5.74 0.01
CA ALA A 635 8.00 4.38 -0.21
C ALA A 635 9.02 3.96 0.86
N TYR A 636 9.98 4.84 1.18
CA TYR A 636 10.98 4.57 2.22
C TYR A 636 10.36 4.40 3.60
N ASN A 637 9.43 5.29 3.96
CA ASN A 637 8.72 5.19 5.21
C ASN A 637 7.85 3.93 5.29
N ALA A 638 7.40 3.38 4.16
CA ALA A 638 6.59 2.17 4.12
C ALA A 638 7.36 0.86 4.30
N VAL A 639 8.67 0.81 3.98
CA VAL A 639 9.45 -0.45 3.92
C VAL A 639 10.67 -0.45 4.82
N VAL A 640 11.50 0.59 4.76
CA VAL A 640 12.88 0.53 5.27
C VAL A 640 12.91 0.52 6.81
N GLY A 641 13.70 -0.37 7.41
CA GLY A 641 13.94 -0.45 8.86
C GLY A 641 12.75 -0.89 9.70
N ARG A 642 11.68 -1.43 9.09
CA ARG A 642 10.46 -1.83 9.81
C ARG A 642 10.51 -3.21 10.42
N TYR A 643 11.25 -4.14 9.80
CA TYR A 643 11.18 -5.54 10.13
C TYR A 643 12.46 -6.27 9.72
N ALA A 644 12.89 -7.23 10.56
CA ALA A 644 14.04 -8.10 10.28
C ALA A 644 13.64 -9.47 9.74
N ASN A 645 12.37 -9.84 9.83
CA ASN A 645 11.74 -11.03 9.25
C ASN A 645 10.25 -10.72 9.01
N PHE A 646 9.39 -11.69 8.71
CA PHE A 646 7.95 -11.46 8.54
C PHE A 646 7.33 -10.90 9.85
N PRO A 647 6.81 -9.66 9.85
CA PRO A 647 6.43 -8.97 11.09
C PRO A 647 5.00 -9.26 11.55
N GLY A 648 4.29 -10.16 10.86
CA GLY A 648 2.84 -10.28 10.95
C GLY A 648 2.11 -9.13 10.26
N TYR A 649 0.81 -8.99 10.53
CA TYR A 649 -0.07 -8.22 9.64
C TYR A 649 -0.60 -6.90 10.21
N TYR A 650 -1.13 -6.91 11.44
CA TYR A 650 -1.83 -5.77 12.04
C TYR A 650 -1.01 -5.09 13.15
N PHE A 651 -1.03 -3.74 13.21
CA PHE A 651 -0.17 -2.96 14.10
C PHE A 651 -0.93 -1.78 14.75
N THR A 652 -1.18 -1.86 16.07
CA THR A 652 -2.01 -0.88 16.81
C THR A 652 -1.30 -0.18 17.97
N THR A 653 0.02 -0.14 17.97
CA THR A 653 0.78 0.49 19.05
C THR A 653 2.13 1.00 18.56
N LEU A 654 2.62 2.06 19.20
CA LEU A 654 3.97 2.60 19.03
C LEU A 654 4.92 2.16 20.17
N ASN A 655 4.43 1.37 21.12
CA ASN A 655 5.09 1.10 22.40
C ASN A 655 5.83 -0.24 22.44
N THR A 656 6.00 -0.90 21.31
CA THR A 656 6.73 -2.17 21.21
C THR A 656 7.44 -2.32 19.87
N ASN A 657 8.53 -3.09 19.91
CA ASN A 657 9.36 -3.44 18.75
C ASN A 657 9.53 -4.97 18.60
N VAL A 658 8.74 -5.80 19.30
CA VAL A 658 8.90 -7.27 19.28
C VAL A 658 8.87 -7.86 17.86
N TYR A 659 8.01 -7.33 17.00
CA TYR A 659 7.89 -7.73 15.59
C TYR A 659 9.09 -7.36 14.70
N GLN A 660 10.06 -6.60 15.23
CA GLN A 660 11.26 -6.20 14.50
C GLN A 660 12.43 -7.17 14.71
N SER A 661 12.25 -8.19 15.55
CA SER A 661 13.27 -9.20 15.81
C SER A 661 13.30 -10.26 14.69
N PRO A 662 14.48 -10.77 14.29
CA PRO A 662 14.59 -11.82 13.26
C PRO A 662 13.85 -13.12 13.62
N ASP A 663 13.78 -13.44 14.92
CA ASP A 663 13.19 -14.66 15.47
C ASP A 663 11.69 -14.53 15.80
N TYR A 664 11.11 -13.33 15.70
CA TYR A 664 9.69 -13.10 16.02
C TYR A 664 8.71 -14.10 15.38
N PRO A 665 8.83 -14.45 14.08
CA PRO A 665 7.90 -15.41 13.47
C PRO A 665 8.37 -16.87 13.60
N LEU A 666 9.54 -17.15 14.20
CA LEU A 666 10.15 -18.48 14.26
C LEU A 666 9.61 -19.32 15.43
N HIS A 667 8.29 -19.37 15.54
CA HIS A 667 7.56 -20.08 16.56
C HIS A 667 6.34 -20.78 15.97
N ASP A 668 5.80 -21.75 16.71
CA ASP A 668 4.53 -22.35 16.36
C ASP A 668 3.42 -21.28 16.35
N TYR A 669 2.42 -21.47 15.49
CA TYR A 669 1.37 -20.49 15.21
C TYR A 669 0.68 -19.93 16.46
N TRP A 670 0.54 -20.72 17.52
CA TRP A 670 -0.10 -20.31 18.79
C TRP A 670 0.79 -19.48 19.72
N ASP A 671 2.11 -19.55 19.54
CA ASP A 671 3.09 -18.83 20.37
C ASP A 671 3.36 -17.41 19.85
N ILE A 672 2.97 -17.13 18.61
CA ILE A 672 3.04 -15.78 18.04
C ILE A 672 1.88 -14.94 18.60
N LYS A 673 2.11 -14.17 19.65
CA LYS A 673 1.03 -13.53 20.42
C LYS A 673 0.76 -12.06 20.10
N PHE A 674 1.72 -11.33 19.54
CA PHE A 674 1.60 -9.87 19.40
C PHE A 674 0.56 -9.47 18.35
N ASN A 675 0.60 -10.08 17.16
CA ASN A 675 -0.33 -9.80 16.08
C ASN A 675 -0.69 -11.09 15.32
N PHE A 676 -1.38 -10.93 14.19
CA PHE A 676 -1.89 -12.03 13.38
C PHE A 676 -0.88 -12.43 12.30
N ILE A 677 -0.79 -13.74 12.01
CA ILE A 677 0.06 -14.31 10.96
C ILE A 677 -0.83 -14.94 9.89
N PHE A 678 -0.65 -14.47 8.66
CA PHE A 678 -1.30 -15.00 7.46
C PHE A 678 -0.22 -15.57 6.56
N PHE A 679 -0.04 -16.90 6.56
CA PHE A 679 1.09 -17.54 5.88
C PHE A 679 1.08 -17.29 4.36
N ASN A 680 -0.10 -17.14 3.76
CA ASN A 680 -0.27 -16.77 2.36
C ASN A 680 0.31 -15.38 2.01
N HIS A 681 0.59 -14.52 2.99
CA HIS A 681 1.21 -13.20 2.78
C HIS A 681 2.75 -13.23 2.80
N ILE A 682 3.40 -14.34 3.16
CA ILE A 682 4.87 -14.41 3.27
C ILE A 682 5.54 -14.23 1.91
N TRP A 683 5.16 -15.02 0.90
CA TRP A 683 5.73 -14.92 -0.46
C TRP A 683 5.48 -13.56 -1.14
N PRO A 684 4.27 -12.96 -1.05
CA PRO A 684 4.06 -11.57 -1.44
C PRO A 684 4.98 -10.59 -0.74
N HIS A 685 5.24 -10.75 0.57
CA HIS A 685 6.13 -9.87 1.31
C HIS A 685 7.59 -10.01 0.84
N ILE A 686 8.04 -11.23 0.56
CA ILE A 686 9.36 -11.51 -0.04
C ILE A 686 9.46 -10.81 -1.40
N ALA A 687 8.44 -10.97 -2.26
CA ALA A 687 8.39 -10.34 -3.57
C ALA A 687 8.39 -8.80 -3.47
N LEU A 688 7.65 -8.23 -2.52
CA LEU A 688 7.64 -6.79 -2.22
C LEU A 688 9.04 -6.28 -1.88
N VAL A 689 9.77 -6.98 -1.00
CA VAL A 689 11.12 -6.56 -0.58
C VAL A 689 12.09 -6.65 -1.75
N MET A 690 12.04 -7.72 -2.54
CA MET A 690 12.84 -7.87 -3.75
C MET A 690 12.53 -6.76 -4.76
N ASP A 691 11.25 -6.46 -4.98
CA ASP A 691 10.83 -5.42 -5.92
C ASP A 691 11.26 -4.02 -5.48
N PHE A 692 11.20 -3.75 -4.17
CA PHE A 692 11.71 -2.52 -3.59
C PHE A 692 13.21 -2.35 -3.84
N LEU A 693 14.02 -3.38 -3.58
CA LEU A 693 15.48 -3.34 -3.79
C LEU A 693 15.84 -3.03 -5.25
N VAL A 694 15.19 -3.69 -6.20
CA VAL A 694 15.44 -3.47 -7.63
C VAL A 694 14.96 -2.07 -8.06
N SER A 695 13.79 -1.65 -7.60
CA SER A 695 13.23 -0.32 -7.91
C SER A 695 14.06 0.83 -7.34
N ASP A 696 14.64 0.65 -6.16
CA ASP A 696 15.48 1.67 -5.54
C ASP A 696 16.81 1.82 -6.28
N ALA A 697 17.41 0.72 -6.75
CA ALA A 697 18.58 0.76 -7.61
C ALA A 697 18.29 1.47 -8.94
N TYR A 698 17.14 1.17 -9.56
CA TYR A 698 16.67 1.84 -10.77
C TYR A 698 16.51 3.35 -10.55
N ARG A 699 15.82 3.75 -9.47
CA ARG A 699 15.61 5.16 -9.12
C ARG A 699 16.92 5.88 -8.82
N MET A 700 17.78 5.32 -7.97
CA MET A 700 19.05 5.95 -7.55
C MET A 700 20.03 6.11 -8.72
N SER A 701 20.07 5.13 -9.63
CA SER A 701 20.94 5.14 -10.81
C SER A 701 20.39 5.95 -11.99
N LYS A 702 19.18 6.53 -11.85
CA LYS A 702 18.43 7.21 -12.93
C LYS A 702 18.24 6.29 -14.14
N GLY A 703 17.85 5.05 -13.89
CA GLY A 703 17.58 4.04 -14.91
C GLY A 703 18.81 3.30 -15.45
N LYS A 704 20.03 3.59 -14.98
CA LYS A 704 21.25 2.89 -15.44
C LYS A 704 21.41 1.47 -14.86
N VAL A 705 20.70 1.14 -13.79
CA VAL A 705 20.50 -0.23 -13.31
C VAL A 705 19.07 -0.59 -13.63
N ASN A 706 18.87 -1.51 -14.56
CA ASN A 706 17.55 -1.82 -15.09
C ASN A 706 17.44 -3.30 -15.43
N PHE A 707 16.48 -3.99 -14.81
CA PHE A 707 16.24 -5.42 -15.02
C PHE A 707 14.80 -5.64 -15.51
N PRO A 708 14.60 -6.41 -16.59
CA PRO A 708 13.26 -6.77 -17.04
C PRO A 708 12.47 -7.53 -15.96
N SER A 709 11.20 -7.18 -15.81
CA SER A 709 10.27 -7.76 -14.84
C SER A 709 9.08 -8.42 -15.52
N ALA A 710 8.50 -9.44 -14.90
CA ALA A 710 7.13 -9.86 -15.16
C ALA A 710 6.18 -9.22 -14.13
N TYR A 711 4.94 -8.96 -14.55
CA TYR A 711 3.89 -8.40 -13.67
C TYR A 711 3.16 -9.53 -12.95
N ALA A 712 3.23 -9.54 -11.62
CA ALA A 712 2.42 -10.40 -10.77
C ALA A 712 1.22 -9.60 -10.26
N PRO A 713 0.01 -9.78 -10.82
CA PRO A 713 -1.15 -8.98 -10.44
C PRO A 713 -1.55 -9.25 -8.99
N GLY A 714 -1.55 -10.51 -8.57
CA GLY A 714 -2.12 -10.94 -7.28
C GLY A 714 -3.60 -10.53 -7.12
N TYR A 715 -4.17 -10.82 -5.96
CA TYR A 715 -5.48 -10.28 -5.59
C TYR A 715 -5.34 -9.08 -4.64
N ALA A 716 -6.42 -8.31 -4.51
CA ALA A 716 -6.49 -7.10 -3.68
C ALA A 716 -5.41 -6.07 -4.06
N TYR A 717 -4.45 -5.82 -3.18
CA TYR A 717 -3.36 -4.85 -3.34
C TYR A 717 -1.98 -5.54 -3.44
N LEU A 718 -1.94 -6.87 -3.55
CA LEU A 718 -0.71 -7.69 -3.46
C LEU A 718 0.07 -7.78 -4.79
N SER A 719 0.06 -6.71 -5.57
CA SER A 719 0.67 -6.65 -6.90
C SER A 719 2.16 -6.32 -6.82
N SER A 720 2.99 -7.03 -7.58
CA SER A 720 4.45 -6.83 -7.58
C SER A 720 5.02 -6.98 -8.98
N LYS A 721 6.22 -6.44 -9.20
CA LYS A 721 7.09 -6.90 -10.29
C LYS A 721 8.03 -7.98 -9.76
N VAL A 722 8.23 -9.03 -10.57
CA VAL A 722 9.11 -10.16 -10.26
C VAL A 722 10.18 -10.35 -11.33
N TYR A 723 11.33 -10.91 -10.97
CA TYR A 723 12.58 -10.83 -11.76
C TYR A 723 13.26 -12.18 -11.96
N GLY A 724 14.40 -12.16 -12.67
CA GLY A 724 15.34 -13.29 -12.80
C GLY A 724 15.21 -14.10 -14.10
N HIS A 725 14.11 -13.96 -14.84
CA HIS A 725 13.88 -14.72 -16.08
C HIS A 725 14.67 -14.18 -17.29
N LYS A 726 15.00 -12.88 -17.31
CA LYS A 726 15.73 -12.20 -18.41
C LYS A 726 16.94 -11.41 -17.90
N ALA A 727 17.93 -11.23 -18.78
CA ALA A 727 19.05 -10.34 -18.52
C ALA A 727 18.62 -8.87 -18.68
N GLY A 728 19.26 -7.99 -17.91
CA GLY A 728 19.11 -6.56 -17.96
C GLY A 728 20.47 -5.87 -18.16
N GLU A 729 20.59 -4.67 -17.59
CA GLU A 729 21.80 -3.87 -17.72
C GLU A 729 22.20 -3.18 -16.40
N ILE A 730 23.51 -2.99 -16.25
CA ILE A 730 24.14 -2.22 -15.18
C ILE A 730 25.15 -1.25 -15.79
N PHE A 731 24.88 0.05 -15.67
CA PHE A 731 25.73 1.14 -16.17
C PHE A 731 26.16 0.95 -17.63
N GLY A 732 25.22 0.58 -18.50
CA GLY A 732 25.44 0.32 -19.93
C GLY A 732 26.05 -1.04 -20.26
N ASN A 733 26.45 -1.84 -19.27
CA ASN A 733 26.83 -3.24 -19.48
C ASN A 733 25.56 -4.08 -19.62
N LYS A 734 25.31 -4.60 -20.82
CA LYS A 734 24.16 -5.45 -21.15
C LYS A 734 24.41 -6.90 -20.79
N ASP A 735 23.36 -7.71 -20.93
CA ASP A 735 23.38 -9.16 -20.73
C ASP A 735 23.81 -9.55 -19.30
N VAL A 736 23.39 -8.72 -18.33
CA VAL A 736 23.65 -8.93 -16.90
C VAL A 736 22.40 -9.48 -16.24
N ARG A 737 22.48 -10.66 -15.60
CA ARG A 737 21.35 -11.26 -14.88
C ARG A 737 21.32 -10.81 -13.42
N LEU A 738 20.16 -10.39 -12.93
CA LEU A 738 19.96 -10.08 -11.51
C LEU A 738 20.25 -11.33 -10.68
N TRP A 739 21.05 -11.18 -9.63
CA TRP A 739 21.34 -12.25 -8.68
C TRP A 739 21.23 -11.72 -7.24
N LEU A 740 20.51 -12.45 -6.39
CA LEU A 740 20.28 -12.12 -4.98
C LEU A 740 20.47 -13.38 -4.12
N PRO A 741 21.70 -13.90 -4.03
CA PRO A 741 21.99 -15.09 -3.22
C PRO A 741 21.97 -14.78 -1.73
N ALA A 742 21.69 -15.81 -0.94
CA ALA A 742 21.93 -15.79 0.50
C ALA A 742 23.43 -15.59 0.78
N ASN A 743 23.78 -14.75 1.73
CA ASN A 743 25.12 -14.67 2.35
C ASN A 743 26.32 -14.44 1.40
N ALA A 744 26.15 -14.02 0.14
CA ALA A 744 27.30 -13.85 -0.77
C ALA A 744 28.17 -12.61 -0.48
N LEU A 745 27.61 -11.61 0.21
CA LEU A 745 28.29 -10.39 0.60
C LEU A 745 28.20 -10.17 2.10
N GLN A 746 29.36 -10.07 2.75
CA GLN A 746 29.44 -9.52 4.10
C GLN A 746 29.81 -8.03 4.01
N VAL A 747 29.03 -7.20 4.70
CA VAL A 747 29.18 -5.75 4.77
C VAL A 747 29.23 -5.36 6.25
N ASN A 748 30.14 -4.47 6.64
CA ASN A 748 30.29 -4.05 8.04
C ASN A 748 29.34 -2.90 8.46
N ASP A 749 28.51 -2.38 7.55
CA ASP A 749 27.54 -1.33 7.83
C ASP A 749 26.14 -1.73 7.31
N ILE A 750 25.18 -1.80 8.24
CA ILE A 750 23.78 -2.19 7.96
C ILE A 750 23.04 -1.19 7.10
N ALA A 751 23.54 0.05 6.95
CA ALA A 751 22.92 1.07 6.11
C ALA A 751 22.92 0.69 4.62
N LEU A 752 23.82 -0.19 4.20
CA LEU A 752 23.99 -0.61 2.81
C LEU A 752 23.07 -1.80 2.47
N ASN A 753 22.25 -1.59 1.45
CA ASN A 753 21.60 -2.66 0.69
C ASN A 753 22.42 -2.94 -0.58
N HIS A 754 22.21 -4.10 -1.20
CA HIS A 754 22.93 -4.48 -2.41
C HIS A 754 22.11 -5.30 -3.41
N LEU A 755 22.54 -5.27 -4.67
CA LEU A 755 22.15 -6.22 -5.72
C LEU A 755 23.41 -6.82 -6.34
N PHE A 756 23.37 -8.09 -6.76
CA PHE A 756 24.38 -8.62 -7.67
C PHE A 756 23.86 -8.65 -9.10
N GLY A 757 24.79 -8.53 -10.05
CA GLY A 757 24.56 -8.80 -11.45
C GLY A 757 25.60 -9.79 -11.96
N VAL A 758 25.19 -10.85 -12.66
CA VAL A 758 26.09 -11.85 -13.24
C VAL A 758 26.12 -11.65 -14.75
N GLY A 759 27.27 -11.22 -15.28
CA GLY A 759 27.52 -11.15 -16.71
C GLY A 759 28.30 -12.37 -17.22
N GLN A 760 28.63 -12.40 -18.51
CA GLN A 760 29.35 -13.52 -19.12
C GLN A 760 30.76 -13.73 -18.53
N ASN A 761 31.48 -12.64 -18.25
CA ASN A 761 32.87 -12.67 -17.78
C ASN A 761 33.10 -11.90 -16.48
N ASP A 762 32.12 -11.14 -16.01
CA ASP A 762 32.27 -10.15 -14.96
C ASP A 762 31.15 -10.29 -13.92
N LEU A 763 31.48 -9.98 -12.66
CA LEU A 763 30.50 -9.85 -11.59
C LEU A 763 30.25 -8.37 -11.30
N TYR A 764 29.00 -8.02 -11.04
CA TYR A 764 28.57 -6.68 -10.71
C TYR A 764 28.00 -6.64 -9.30
N VAL A 765 28.32 -5.59 -8.55
CA VAL A 765 27.74 -5.29 -7.23
C VAL A 765 27.20 -3.88 -7.26
N VAL A 766 25.91 -3.70 -6.95
CA VAL A 766 25.30 -2.39 -6.77
C VAL A 766 25.09 -2.19 -5.28
N LEU A 767 25.61 -1.11 -4.71
CA LEU A 767 25.41 -0.76 -3.29
C LEU A 767 24.49 0.46 -3.19
N MET A 768 23.52 0.41 -2.28
CA MET A 768 22.56 1.47 -2.01
C MET A 768 22.60 1.85 -0.54
N ASN A 769 22.86 3.11 -0.23
CA ASN A 769 22.95 3.61 1.13
C ASN A 769 21.61 4.20 1.57
N THR A 770 21.01 3.62 2.61
CA THR A 770 19.74 4.09 3.18
C THR A 770 19.90 5.22 4.20
N ALA A 771 21.12 5.46 4.71
CA ALA A 771 21.41 6.47 5.70
C ALA A 771 21.50 7.88 5.10
N ASN A 772 21.29 8.89 5.94
CA ASN A 772 21.42 10.31 5.59
C ASN A 772 22.88 10.82 5.63
N LYS A 773 23.85 9.91 5.78
CA LYS A 773 25.29 10.18 5.78
C LYS A 773 26.00 9.23 4.82
N ALA A 774 27.14 9.65 4.28
CA ALA A 774 27.99 8.75 3.50
C ALA A 774 28.50 7.60 4.38
N VAL A 775 28.66 6.42 3.76
CA VAL A 775 29.09 5.19 4.43
C VAL A 775 30.33 4.67 3.71
N THR A 776 31.40 4.45 4.47
CA THR A 776 32.58 3.73 3.99
C THR A 776 32.59 2.35 4.61
N SER A 777 32.60 1.32 3.77
CA SER A 777 32.46 -0.07 4.18
C SER A 777 33.48 -0.96 3.50
N THR A 778 33.97 -1.97 4.22
CA THR A 778 34.74 -3.06 3.64
C THR A 778 33.77 -4.16 3.21
N LEU A 779 33.79 -4.48 1.93
CA LEU A 779 33.02 -5.57 1.33
C LEU A 779 33.86 -6.84 1.33
N ASN A 780 33.27 -7.95 1.75
CA ASN A 780 33.90 -9.27 1.74
C ASN A 780 33.01 -10.26 0.98
N LEU A 781 33.46 -10.70 -0.20
CA LEU A 781 32.77 -11.68 -1.02
C LEU A 781 33.05 -13.10 -0.51
N GLN A 782 32.00 -13.87 -0.29
CA GLN A 782 32.15 -15.24 0.23
C GLN A 782 32.62 -16.21 -0.87
N PRO A 783 33.78 -16.88 -0.71
CA PRO A 783 34.38 -17.70 -1.75
C PRO A 783 33.57 -18.94 -2.14
N ASP A 784 32.75 -19.46 -1.21
CA ASP A 784 31.90 -20.64 -1.44
C ASP A 784 30.80 -20.39 -2.49
N LEU A 785 30.37 -19.13 -2.62
CA LEU A 785 29.34 -18.70 -3.57
C LEU A 785 29.93 -17.93 -4.76
N ILE A 786 31.04 -17.23 -4.53
CA ILE A 786 31.73 -16.41 -5.53
C ILE A 786 33.18 -16.89 -5.60
N PRO A 787 33.53 -17.80 -6.51
CA PRO A 787 34.85 -18.41 -6.53
C PRO A 787 35.89 -17.43 -7.09
N TRP A 788 36.51 -16.64 -6.20
CA TRP A 788 37.64 -15.76 -6.52
C TRP A 788 38.97 -16.44 -6.18
N ASN A 789 40.04 -16.07 -6.89
CA ASN A 789 41.38 -16.59 -6.67
C ASN A 789 42.16 -15.67 -5.72
N LYS A 790 42.61 -16.21 -4.57
CA LYS A 790 43.37 -15.47 -3.56
C LYS A 790 44.69 -14.89 -4.10
N ALA A 791 45.33 -15.53 -5.07
CA ALA A 791 46.56 -15.07 -5.69
C ALA A 791 46.34 -13.98 -6.76
N GLN A 792 45.09 -13.71 -7.14
CA GLN A 792 44.75 -12.77 -8.20
C GLN A 792 44.27 -11.44 -7.61
N THR A 793 44.76 -10.34 -8.19
CA THR A 793 44.16 -9.01 -8.02
C THR A 793 43.17 -8.78 -9.16
N TYR A 794 41.92 -8.50 -8.82
CA TYR A 794 40.88 -8.19 -9.79
C TYR A 794 40.80 -6.69 -10.01
N LYS A 795 40.72 -6.25 -11.27
CA LYS A 795 40.46 -4.85 -11.61
C LYS A 795 38.99 -4.53 -11.37
N LEU A 796 38.72 -3.30 -10.92
CA LEU A 796 37.38 -2.80 -10.68
C LEU A 796 37.11 -1.55 -11.51
N THR A 797 35.91 -1.45 -12.07
CA THR A 797 35.35 -0.16 -12.49
C THR A 797 34.20 0.20 -11.55
N ILE A 798 34.32 1.32 -10.86
CA ILE A 798 33.35 1.80 -9.85
C ILE A 798 32.57 2.97 -10.44
N TYR A 799 31.31 2.73 -10.76
CA TYR A 799 30.37 3.70 -11.31
C TYR A 799 29.68 4.51 -10.21
N GLN A 800 29.59 5.82 -10.43
CA GLN A 800 28.74 6.73 -9.66
C GLN A 800 27.34 6.81 -10.31
N ALA A 801 26.35 7.27 -9.56
CA ALA A 801 24.96 7.37 -10.03
C ALA A 801 24.79 8.21 -11.32
N ASP A 802 25.64 9.22 -11.54
CA ASP A 802 25.64 10.03 -12.77
C ASP A 802 26.18 9.28 -14.00
N GLY A 803 26.87 8.16 -13.80
CA GLY A 803 27.49 7.34 -14.84
C GLY A 803 29.00 7.52 -14.97
N THR A 804 29.61 8.47 -14.25
CA THR A 804 31.07 8.59 -14.17
C THR A 804 31.65 7.37 -13.46
N SER A 805 32.92 7.04 -13.74
CA SER A 805 33.57 5.89 -13.14
C SER A 805 35.01 6.16 -12.75
N VAL A 806 35.48 5.44 -11.74
CA VAL A 806 36.88 5.38 -11.31
C VAL A 806 37.35 3.93 -11.28
N GLU A 807 38.65 3.73 -11.45
CA GLU A 807 39.25 2.40 -11.36
C GLU A 807 39.61 2.06 -9.91
N GLY A 808 39.58 0.77 -9.57
CA GLY A 808 39.97 0.23 -8.28
C GLY A 808 40.46 -1.21 -8.37
N THR A 809 40.72 -1.83 -7.23
CA THR A 809 41.17 -3.22 -7.16
C THR A 809 40.49 -3.99 -6.03
N MET A 810 40.27 -5.28 -6.24
CA MET A 810 39.85 -6.24 -5.21
C MET A 810 40.94 -7.30 -5.03
N THR A 811 41.28 -7.60 -3.77
CA THR A 811 42.29 -8.59 -3.38
C THR A 811 41.75 -9.43 -2.22
N ASP A 812 42.00 -10.75 -2.23
CA ASP A 812 41.54 -11.65 -1.15
C ASP A 812 40.03 -11.53 -0.87
N GLY A 813 39.22 -11.40 -1.94
CA GLY A 813 37.77 -11.23 -1.85
C GLY A 813 37.29 -9.90 -1.23
N LYS A 814 38.21 -8.98 -0.94
CA LYS A 814 37.94 -7.73 -0.21
C LYS A 814 38.13 -6.50 -1.08
N LEU A 815 37.22 -5.54 -0.92
CA LEU A 815 37.35 -4.20 -1.45
C LEU A 815 36.74 -3.16 -0.51
N SER A 816 37.18 -1.91 -0.60
CA SER A 816 36.57 -0.79 0.12
C SER A 816 35.62 -0.03 -0.80
N ALA A 817 34.48 0.37 -0.26
CA ALA A 817 33.46 1.13 -0.96
C ALA A 817 33.04 2.36 -0.15
N ASN A 818 33.03 3.53 -0.79
CA ASN A 818 32.45 4.75 -0.23
C ASN A 818 31.14 5.06 -0.96
N VAL A 819 30.02 4.99 -0.25
CA VAL A 819 28.67 5.16 -0.80
C VAL A 819 28.06 6.46 -0.26
N PRO A 820 27.68 7.43 -1.12
CA PRO A 820 27.10 8.69 -0.70
C PRO A 820 25.83 8.53 0.13
N ALA A 821 25.50 9.54 0.94
CA ALA A 821 24.24 9.60 1.69
C ALA A 821 23.04 9.47 0.75
N ILE A 822 22.10 8.55 1.04
CA ILE A 822 20.90 8.31 0.21
C ILE A 822 21.28 8.10 -1.27
N GLY A 823 22.44 7.49 -1.51
CA GLY A 823 23.07 7.35 -2.82
C GLY A 823 23.44 5.91 -3.14
N LEU A 824 23.99 5.73 -4.34
CA LEU A 824 24.37 4.42 -4.89
C LEU A 824 25.72 4.51 -5.59
N ILE A 825 26.43 3.38 -5.58
CA ILE A 825 27.53 3.10 -6.51
C ILE A 825 27.31 1.74 -7.17
N GLY A 826 27.80 1.57 -8.40
CA GLY A 826 27.93 0.27 -9.06
C GLY A 826 29.39 -0.15 -9.13
N ILE A 827 29.69 -1.42 -9.00
CA ILE A 827 31.05 -1.96 -9.06
C ILE A 827 31.03 -3.10 -10.07
N LYS A 828 31.86 -3.02 -11.11
CA LYS A 828 32.16 -4.10 -12.03
C LYS A 828 33.48 -4.73 -11.62
N ILE A 829 33.49 -6.03 -11.36
CA ILE A 829 34.67 -6.82 -11.03
C ILE A 829 35.07 -7.60 -12.28
N HIS A 830 36.14 -7.13 -12.94
CA HIS A 830 36.54 -7.65 -14.24
C HIS A 830 37.12 -9.07 -14.14
N GLY A 831 36.63 -9.97 -14.99
CA GLY A 831 37.15 -11.34 -15.09
C GLY A 831 36.76 -12.28 -13.94
N LEU A 832 35.89 -11.85 -13.01
CA LEU A 832 35.34 -12.70 -11.96
C LEU A 832 34.06 -13.38 -12.45
N LYS A 833 34.19 -14.61 -12.95
CA LYS A 833 33.06 -15.39 -13.46
C LYS A 833 32.34 -16.09 -12.31
N VAL A 834 31.01 -16.00 -12.30
CA VAL A 834 30.15 -16.71 -11.35
C VAL A 834 29.18 -17.57 -12.14
N ASP A 835 29.09 -18.86 -11.80
CA ASP A 835 28.10 -19.77 -12.39
C ASP A 835 26.88 -19.86 -11.46
N VAL A 836 25.70 -19.48 -11.97
CA VAL A 836 24.42 -19.60 -11.25
C VAL A 836 23.59 -20.66 -11.98
N PRO A 837 23.61 -21.93 -11.51
CA PRO A 837 23.13 -23.06 -12.31
C PRO A 837 21.70 -22.90 -12.82
N LEU A 838 20.75 -22.53 -11.96
CA LEU A 838 19.36 -22.36 -12.37
C LEU A 838 19.19 -21.24 -13.41
N GLN A 839 19.88 -20.11 -13.28
CA GLN A 839 19.78 -19.02 -14.26
C GLN A 839 20.37 -19.40 -15.61
N LYS A 840 21.50 -20.12 -15.60
CA LYS A 840 22.13 -20.64 -16.81
C LYS A 840 21.27 -21.71 -17.48
N GLN A 841 20.70 -22.62 -16.71
CA GLN A 841 19.79 -23.66 -17.21
C GLN A 841 18.48 -23.06 -17.75
N ALA A 842 17.91 -22.08 -17.05
CA ALA A 842 16.69 -21.41 -17.47
C ALA A 842 16.91 -20.44 -18.64
N SER A 843 18.15 -20.05 -18.94
CA SER A 843 18.47 -19.04 -19.96
C SER A 843 17.85 -19.37 -21.32
N LEU A 844 17.31 -18.32 -21.95
CA LEU A 844 16.53 -18.36 -23.19
C LEU A 844 17.30 -17.79 -24.38
N GLU A 845 18.48 -17.23 -24.13
CA GLU A 845 19.36 -16.65 -25.15
C GLU A 845 20.21 -17.76 -25.76
N THR A 846 19.69 -18.36 -26.83
CA THR A 846 20.57 -18.95 -27.84
C THR A 846 21.36 -17.80 -28.47
N GLY A 847 22.66 -17.97 -28.69
CA GLY A 847 23.61 -16.91 -29.06
C GLY A 847 23.39 -16.20 -30.41
N ASN A 848 22.19 -16.24 -30.97
CA ASN A 848 21.73 -15.42 -32.09
C ASN A 848 20.34 -14.91 -31.73
N GLY A 849 20.12 -13.59 -31.72
CA GLY A 849 18.89 -12.90 -31.29
C GLY A 849 17.58 -13.22 -32.03
N THR A 850 17.45 -14.42 -32.59
CA THR A 850 16.18 -15.06 -32.92
C THR A 850 15.64 -15.72 -31.66
N SER A 851 14.54 -15.17 -31.14
CA SER A 851 13.61 -15.89 -30.27
C SER A 851 13.49 -17.32 -30.79
N ALA A 852 13.80 -18.33 -29.98
CA ALA A 852 13.60 -19.71 -30.37
C ALA A 852 12.16 -19.84 -30.87
N SER A 853 12.00 -20.06 -32.17
CA SER A 853 10.72 -20.46 -32.73
C SER A 853 10.33 -21.73 -31.99
N VAL A 854 9.30 -21.66 -31.14
CA VAL A 854 8.70 -22.84 -30.53
C VAL A 854 8.08 -23.64 -31.67
N ALA A 855 8.89 -24.51 -32.26
CA ALA A 855 8.50 -25.43 -33.31
C ALA A 855 8.26 -26.80 -32.68
N THR A 856 7.11 -26.93 -32.00
CA THR A 856 6.40 -28.19 -31.77
C THR A 856 4.91 -27.84 -31.65
N SER A 857 4.01 -28.69 -32.14
CA SER A 857 2.57 -28.43 -32.05
C SER A 857 2.19 -28.23 -30.58
N PRO A 858 1.75 -27.03 -30.15
CA PRO A 858 1.56 -26.69 -28.73
C PRO A 858 0.49 -27.56 -28.03
N GLN A 859 -0.27 -28.34 -28.79
CA GLN A 859 -1.34 -29.23 -28.34
C GLN A 859 -0.84 -30.53 -27.69
N GLN A 860 0.44 -30.90 -27.82
CA GLN A 860 0.94 -32.16 -27.28
C GLN A 860 1.51 -32.03 -25.86
N ALA A 861 1.91 -30.85 -25.39
CA ALA A 861 2.44 -30.67 -24.02
C ALA A 861 1.35 -30.40 -22.96
N PHE A 862 0.09 -30.30 -23.40
CA PHE A 862 -1.07 -30.00 -22.56
C PHE A 862 -2.30 -30.73 -23.09
N SER A 863 -3.06 -31.35 -22.20
CA SER A 863 -4.33 -32.00 -22.53
C SER A 863 -5.37 -31.68 -21.47
N ARG A 864 -6.60 -31.36 -21.90
CA ARG A 864 -7.78 -31.25 -21.05
C ARG A 864 -8.91 -32.02 -21.73
N LYS A 865 -9.30 -33.17 -21.17
CA LYS A 865 -10.28 -34.09 -21.75
C LYS A 865 -11.44 -34.27 -20.79
N GLU A 866 -12.62 -33.79 -21.17
CA GLU A 866 -13.86 -34.16 -20.52
C GLU A 866 -14.17 -35.63 -20.84
N THR A 867 -14.36 -36.45 -19.81
CA THR A 867 -14.66 -37.87 -19.97
C THR A 867 -16.16 -38.10 -19.77
N ALA A 868 -16.70 -39.12 -20.45
CA ALA A 868 -18.06 -39.60 -20.19
C ALA A 868 -18.14 -40.47 -18.91
N THR A 869 -17.06 -40.53 -18.12
CA THR A 869 -16.92 -41.41 -16.95
C THR A 869 -16.95 -40.59 -15.67
N GLN A 870 -16.99 -41.25 -14.50
CA GLN A 870 -16.94 -40.55 -13.20
C GLN A 870 -15.57 -39.88 -12.92
N LEU A 871 -14.58 -40.02 -13.82
CA LEU A 871 -13.30 -39.30 -13.78
C LEU A 871 -13.42 -37.83 -14.23
N GLY A 872 -14.59 -37.38 -14.68
CA GLY A 872 -14.83 -35.96 -15.00
C GLY A 872 -13.85 -35.40 -16.04
N THR A 873 -13.32 -34.21 -15.79
CA THR A 873 -12.28 -33.60 -16.63
C THR A 873 -10.90 -34.05 -16.17
N VAL A 874 -10.17 -34.75 -17.04
CA VAL A 874 -8.76 -35.10 -16.82
C VAL A 874 -7.87 -34.08 -17.50
N THR A 875 -6.99 -33.45 -16.73
CA THR A 875 -6.02 -32.46 -17.22
C THR A 875 -4.60 -32.97 -17.00
N GLY A 876 -3.74 -32.80 -17.99
CA GLY A 876 -2.32 -33.15 -17.95
C GLY A 876 -1.50 -32.05 -18.61
N MET A 877 -0.38 -31.66 -18.02
CA MET A 877 0.47 -30.60 -18.56
C MET A 877 1.95 -30.82 -18.24
N LEU A 878 2.83 -30.29 -19.08
CA LEU A 878 4.28 -30.22 -18.84
C LEU A 878 4.69 -28.79 -18.50
N PHE A 879 5.32 -28.60 -17.34
CA PHE A 879 6.02 -27.38 -16.95
C PHE A 879 7.47 -27.46 -17.42
N ASN A 880 7.87 -26.48 -18.23
CA ASN A 880 9.17 -26.44 -18.90
C ASN A 880 9.95 -25.19 -18.50
N LEU A 881 10.45 -25.16 -17.26
CA LEU A 881 11.28 -24.03 -16.81
C LEU A 881 12.68 -24.06 -17.44
N VAL A 882 13.29 -25.24 -17.62
CA VAL A 882 14.64 -25.39 -18.16
C VAL A 882 14.67 -26.45 -19.27
N PRO A 883 15.61 -26.43 -20.23
CA PRO A 883 15.69 -27.41 -21.31
C PRO A 883 16.10 -28.82 -20.88
N GLN A 884 16.65 -29.00 -19.68
CA GLN A 884 17.24 -30.27 -19.26
C GLN A 884 16.22 -31.24 -18.66
N PHE A 885 15.06 -30.77 -18.20
CA PHE A 885 14.01 -31.60 -17.62
C PHE A 885 12.64 -30.94 -17.80
N SER A 886 11.59 -31.73 -17.60
CA SER A 886 10.21 -31.24 -17.51
C SER A 886 9.55 -31.79 -16.25
N ASP A 887 8.58 -31.05 -15.72
CA ASP A 887 7.75 -31.52 -14.61
C ASP A 887 6.32 -31.68 -15.12
N ALA A 888 5.80 -32.90 -15.11
CA ALA A 888 4.43 -33.17 -15.51
C ALA A 888 3.48 -33.07 -14.32
N TYR A 889 2.31 -32.49 -14.56
CA TYR A 889 1.26 -32.37 -13.58
C TYR A 889 -0.07 -32.85 -14.16
N ILE A 890 -0.69 -33.83 -13.50
CA ILE A 890 -1.89 -34.53 -13.95
C ILE A 890 -2.92 -34.52 -12.82
N PHE A 891 -4.15 -34.13 -13.10
CA PHE A 891 -5.24 -34.13 -12.11
C PHE A 891 -6.60 -34.38 -12.76
N THR A 892 -7.59 -34.72 -11.93
CA THR A 892 -8.99 -34.85 -12.31
C THR A 892 -9.86 -33.92 -11.45
N ASP A 893 -10.95 -33.39 -12.00
CA ASP A 893 -11.95 -32.63 -11.22
C ASP A 893 -12.97 -33.52 -10.49
N ALA A 894 -12.84 -34.85 -10.59
CA ALA A 894 -13.60 -35.81 -9.80
C ALA A 894 -13.26 -35.67 -8.31
N THR A 895 -14.26 -35.88 -7.45
CA THR A 895 -14.15 -35.70 -6.00
C THR A 895 -14.26 -37.04 -5.26
N GLU A 896 -13.97 -37.02 -3.96
CA GLU A 896 -14.20 -38.13 -3.03
C GLU A 896 -15.68 -38.53 -2.94
N LYS A 897 -16.60 -37.69 -3.45
CA LYS A 897 -18.04 -38.00 -3.56
C LYS A 897 -18.39 -38.89 -4.74
N THR A 898 -17.46 -39.06 -5.69
CA THR A 898 -17.65 -39.89 -6.88
C THR A 898 -16.69 -41.07 -6.90
N LEU A 899 -15.45 -40.88 -6.44
CA LEU A 899 -14.40 -41.88 -6.45
C LEU A 899 -13.85 -42.10 -5.04
N LYS A 900 -13.42 -43.32 -4.72
CA LYS A 900 -12.71 -43.64 -3.47
C LYS A 900 -11.20 -43.60 -3.67
N GLN A 901 -10.74 -43.87 -4.88
CA GLN A 901 -9.34 -43.97 -5.24
C GLN A 901 -9.16 -43.57 -6.70
N VAL A 902 -8.04 -42.90 -6.99
CA VAL A 902 -7.55 -42.67 -8.34
C VAL A 902 -6.12 -43.18 -8.45
N THR A 903 -5.84 -43.94 -9.48
CA THR A 903 -4.53 -44.51 -9.78
C THR A 903 -4.02 -43.89 -11.08
N LEU A 904 -2.86 -43.21 -11.01
CA LEU A 904 -2.09 -42.82 -12.17
C LEU A 904 -1.24 -44.00 -12.62
N ARG A 905 -1.43 -44.45 -13.86
CA ARG A 905 -0.41 -45.23 -14.56
C ARG A 905 0.30 -44.36 -15.57
N TYR A 906 1.62 -44.38 -15.58
CA TYR A 906 2.42 -43.63 -16.55
C TYR A 906 3.67 -44.37 -17.00
N ARG A 907 4.18 -44.05 -18.19
CA ARG A 907 5.49 -44.48 -18.67
C ARG A 907 6.18 -43.37 -19.46
N LEU A 908 7.51 -43.43 -19.50
CA LEU A 908 8.34 -42.50 -20.27
C LEU A 908 8.90 -43.23 -21.49
N GLY A 909 8.52 -42.80 -22.69
CA GLY A 909 8.86 -43.49 -23.94
C GLY A 909 8.40 -44.96 -23.92
N ASN A 910 9.33 -45.88 -24.17
CA ASN A 910 9.08 -47.31 -24.20
C ASN A 910 9.37 -48.01 -22.85
N GLN A 911 9.53 -47.26 -21.77
CA GLN A 911 9.74 -47.83 -20.43
C GLN A 911 8.49 -48.59 -19.93
N GLU A 912 8.68 -49.37 -18.88
CA GLU A 912 7.57 -50.03 -18.18
C GLU A 912 6.62 -49.03 -17.54
N TRP A 913 5.35 -49.43 -17.42
CA TRP A 913 4.33 -48.66 -16.72
C TRP A 913 4.62 -48.62 -15.23
N LYS A 914 4.69 -47.41 -14.68
CA LYS A 914 4.71 -47.13 -13.26
C LYS A 914 3.31 -46.81 -12.78
N THR A 915 3.04 -47.10 -11.51
CA THR A 915 1.73 -46.92 -10.88
C THR A 915 1.88 -46.08 -9.62
N VAL A 916 1.02 -45.07 -9.47
CA VAL A 916 0.89 -44.24 -8.26
C VAL A 916 -0.58 -44.23 -7.88
N GLU A 917 -0.90 -44.68 -6.67
CA GLU A 917 -2.27 -44.72 -6.15
C GLU A 917 -2.49 -43.57 -5.17
N ASP A 918 -3.64 -42.92 -5.28
CA ASP A 918 -4.09 -41.91 -4.33
C ASP A 918 -5.52 -42.19 -3.85
N THR A 919 -5.67 -42.29 -2.53
CA THR A 919 -6.93 -42.57 -1.84
C THR A 919 -7.47 -41.34 -1.11
N ARG A 920 -6.79 -40.19 -1.21
CA ARG A 920 -7.16 -38.96 -0.50
C ARG A 920 -7.29 -37.80 -1.49
N TYR A 921 -8.50 -37.30 -1.66
CA TYR A 921 -8.75 -36.09 -2.46
C TYR A 921 -8.01 -34.87 -1.86
N PRO A 922 -7.40 -33.97 -2.65
CA PRO A 922 -7.45 -33.85 -4.12
C PRO A 922 -6.67 -34.93 -4.89
N TYR A 923 -7.25 -35.47 -5.97
CA TYR A 923 -6.60 -36.46 -6.84
C TYR A 923 -5.68 -35.78 -7.87
N GLU A 924 -4.42 -35.63 -7.51
CA GLU A 924 -3.42 -34.91 -8.32
C GLU A 924 -2.04 -35.57 -8.23
N PHE A 925 -1.28 -35.51 -9.32
CA PHE A 925 -0.02 -36.25 -9.48
C PHE A 925 1.04 -35.38 -10.13
N SER A 926 2.25 -35.39 -9.55
CA SER A 926 3.43 -34.71 -10.08
C SER A 926 4.48 -35.75 -10.49
N VAL A 927 4.99 -35.65 -11.71
CA VAL A 927 5.98 -36.60 -12.26
C VAL A 927 7.15 -35.82 -12.85
N HIS A 928 8.36 -36.12 -12.37
CA HIS A 928 9.58 -35.50 -12.90
C HIS A 928 10.12 -36.27 -14.12
N LEU A 929 10.40 -35.56 -15.22
CA LEU A 929 10.94 -36.10 -16.46
C LEU A 929 12.38 -35.64 -16.63
N ALA A 930 13.33 -36.54 -16.33
CA ALA A 930 14.75 -36.26 -16.46
C ALA A 930 15.23 -36.06 -17.91
N ASP A 931 14.50 -36.60 -18.90
CA ASP A 931 14.73 -36.36 -20.32
C ASP A 931 13.45 -35.79 -20.95
N PRO A 932 13.39 -34.48 -21.24
CA PRO A 932 12.21 -33.81 -21.76
C PRO A 932 11.88 -34.22 -23.21
N LYS A 933 12.74 -34.99 -23.88
CA LYS A 933 12.46 -35.53 -25.23
C LYS A 933 11.60 -36.80 -25.18
N GLN A 934 11.51 -37.47 -24.03
CA GLN A 934 10.70 -38.67 -23.89
C GLN A 934 9.23 -38.30 -23.77
N ALA A 935 8.38 -38.97 -24.56
CA ALA A 935 6.94 -38.83 -24.43
C ALA A 935 6.48 -39.40 -23.08
N LEU A 936 5.69 -38.64 -22.34
CA LEU A 936 4.97 -39.14 -21.17
C LEU A 936 3.63 -39.70 -21.64
N GLU A 937 3.45 -41.00 -21.54
CA GLU A 937 2.13 -41.61 -21.72
C GLU A 937 1.53 -41.90 -20.35
N TYR A 938 0.28 -41.49 -20.14
CA TYR A 938 -0.41 -41.69 -18.87
C TYR A 938 -1.87 -42.07 -19.06
N LYS A 939 -2.45 -42.78 -18.07
CA LYS A 939 -3.89 -42.97 -17.94
C LYS A 939 -4.28 -42.91 -16.46
N LEU A 940 -5.50 -42.45 -16.21
CA LEU A 940 -6.11 -42.48 -14.88
C LEU A 940 -7.11 -43.63 -14.81
N GLU A 941 -7.03 -44.37 -13.70
CA GLU A 941 -7.98 -45.41 -13.32
C GLU A 941 -8.66 -44.97 -12.02
N GLY A 942 -9.98 -44.94 -11.99
CA GLY A 942 -10.77 -44.59 -10.80
C GLY A 942 -11.50 -45.80 -10.25
N ILE A 943 -11.62 -45.88 -8.93
CA ILE A 943 -12.54 -46.82 -8.25
C ILE A 943 -13.72 -46.01 -7.75
N GLY A 944 -14.90 -46.28 -8.32
CA GLY A 944 -16.15 -45.64 -7.93
C GLY A 944 -16.56 -45.97 -6.49
N LEU A 945 -17.51 -45.22 -5.93
CA LEU A 945 -18.04 -45.52 -4.60
C LEU A 945 -18.67 -46.93 -4.50
N ASP A 946 -19.18 -47.44 -5.62
CA ASP A 946 -19.74 -48.80 -5.77
C ASP A 946 -18.67 -49.89 -5.96
N GLY A 947 -17.38 -49.52 -5.96
CA GLY A 947 -16.26 -50.44 -6.15
C GLY A 947 -15.93 -50.78 -7.61
N LYS A 948 -16.66 -50.22 -8.58
CA LYS A 948 -16.37 -50.48 -10.00
C LYS A 948 -15.16 -49.68 -10.46
N SER A 949 -14.30 -50.34 -11.24
CA SER A 949 -13.18 -49.68 -11.89
C SER A 949 -13.62 -49.00 -13.17
N ILE A 950 -13.13 -47.77 -13.37
CA ILE A 950 -13.24 -47.01 -14.62
C ILE A 950 -11.86 -46.55 -15.03
N ALA A 951 -11.59 -46.47 -16.33
CA ALA A 951 -10.31 -46.02 -16.84
C ALA A 951 -10.52 -45.17 -18.10
N ILE A 952 -9.58 -44.28 -18.37
CA ILE A 952 -9.49 -43.59 -19.66
C ILE A 952 -8.45 -44.26 -20.55
N ASP A 953 -8.61 -44.07 -21.86
CA ASP A 953 -7.55 -44.38 -22.82
C ASP A 953 -6.28 -43.58 -22.49
N PRO A 954 -5.09 -44.14 -22.77
CA PRO A 954 -3.83 -43.43 -22.60
C PRO A 954 -3.80 -42.09 -23.34
N ILE A 955 -3.28 -41.08 -22.65
CA ILE A 955 -2.99 -39.74 -23.17
C ILE A 955 -1.47 -39.61 -23.25
N THR A 956 -0.98 -39.07 -24.35
CA THR A 956 0.46 -38.82 -24.54
C THR A 956 0.75 -37.33 -24.47
N LEU A 957 1.68 -36.94 -23.60
CA LEU A 957 2.26 -35.60 -23.53
C LEU A 957 3.67 -35.57 -24.14
N ARG A 958 3.98 -34.54 -24.93
CA ARG A 958 5.29 -34.31 -25.56
C ARG A 958 5.61 -32.81 -25.60
N ASN A 959 6.88 -32.47 -25.40
CA ASN A 959 7.40 -31.12 -25.58
C ASN A 959 7.51 -30.72 -27.05
#